data_AF-A0A3B9I038-F1
#
_entry.id   AF-A0A3B9I038-F1
#
_cell.length_a   1.000
_cell.length_b   1.000
_cell.length_c   1.000
_cell.angle_alpha   90.00
_cell.angle_beta   90.00
_cell.angle_gamma   90.00
#
_symmetry.space_group_name_H-M   'P 1'
#
loop_
_entity.id
_entity.type
_entity.pdbx_description
1 polymer ?
#
loop_
_entity_poly.entity_id
_entity_poly.type
_entity_poly.pdbx_seq_one_letter_code
_entity_poly.pdbx_strand_id
1 'polypeptide(L)'
;METRQHKFARFVLIYGLLVATPLIFSLLLCLHVVDHLTLKWQEQTAENIETRASSLVRQLDAEQIFLPHFRELTGQILALPDLDEKKIVQLAESLFSRISQRFYVYVFDKDGKIIKTGLAPEDTEPGIDYIWRFAHDDSYEGEFRERRGDLGMLVGRFFHPRKIKHSNDICHAVVNYKKSGLIYHRKNQAYSDDKSGVMMFLDLEIDFESHLARLIENSFSEDSPTFFVREDGTWPSRREIADAAAEVIGLGYSRTRNTAAHNDYLWRRVNFRNFQLYFGQRMALGYYTRAKWLTGLLSIVLLLLSFVIMQRNLHSDSGVRISIRYKLIAIFIFAVYLPVLGLFLVSFNGLNDRRTVLENEARKGMQDILYKIDADFVNKEDEILAIYERLYNDHTWHSEFTDDWDHNNQLLRVHARVPLEGENFFNHLDIRNIKLEQLFSTARGISNDRVKEINRIIALICLERHMPAQFAKHQVKLRQSDFILKNMMENPVLGFSNFYEQPGRLVEMEFEGSSFYWYWNYYADADNSVAFFSGNTRVHFNVENFLNSVLKKRYNLGNTALTLTAYFPEQQNWTPEGARNESDLTKLVKLTEISQTLETGRINYADRRYLATCLPGIKLKGAIVSCLFPQSEIDSQIDSQRIQIYQGMALIMIISVLTGLLLSKNFLQPVGELNLGMKALRRRDTDFRVKINSQDELGELGDTFNQMMEEVKEMLLAGAVQQCLIPEKFPEIAGYDCIIYNKMATDVGGDYADVFPLSGNRFLVVLGDVTGHGVSSSILTAMVKAQVFRFAQKNRSLSEILRSLSEMIYELLRYRKLMTFCALILDANDHSCLFANAGHPFPVWCNREGQYKELDKESLPLGVSPKRSNYLAVEENFKPGDLMLLYTDGIAEGAGPDGEAFGYDRVKQIVAQNSSRTSEELKNTLLTEFWQHYQREELDDDLTFVIIRRRL
;
A
#
# COMPACT_ATOMS: atom_id res chain seq x y z
N MET A 1 9.97 37.44 -33.15
CA MET A 1 10.49 36.11 -32.73
C MET A 1 10.17 35.78 -31.26
N GLU A 2 9.92 36.77 -30.39
CA GLU A 2 9.59 36.59 -28.96
C GLU A 2 8.27 35.85 -28.66
N THR A 3 7.37 35.66 -29.64
CA THR A 3 6.06 35.02 -29.41
C THR A 3 6.07 33.48 -29.47
N ARG A 4 7.06 32.85 -30.12
CA ARG A 4 7.13 31.38 -30.26
C ARG A 4 7.76 30.68 -29.05
N GLN A 5 8.84 31.24 -28.49
CA GLN A 5 9.52 30.68 -27.32
C GLN A 5 8.62 30.68 -26.07
N HIS A 6 7.86 31.75 -25.82
CA HIS A 6 6.93 31.80 -24.70
C HIS A 6 5.74 30.83 -24.84
N LYS A 7 5.22 30.63 -26.07
CA LYS A 7 4.18 29.62 -26.33
C LYS A 7 4.71 28.21 -26.09
N PHE A 8 5.95 27.92 -26.50
CA PHE A 8 6.59 26.63 -26.30
C PHE A 8 6.87 26.36 -24.82
N ALA A 9 7.44 27.31 -24.08
CA ALA A 9 7.71 27.15 -22.65
C ALA A 9 6.42 26.91 -21.84
N ARG A 10 5.34 27.64 -22.12
CA ARG A 10 4.02 27.41 -21.50
C ARG A 10 3.44 26.04 -21.84
N PHE A 11 3.61 25.59 -23.09
CA PHE A 11 3.18 24.25 -23.50
C PHE A 11 3.91 23.16 -22.72
N VAL A 12 5.26 23.23 -22.67
CA VAL A 12 6.08 22.24 -21.94
C VAL A 12 5.69 22.18 -20.47
N LEU A 13 5.47 23.32 -19.84
CA LEU A 13 5.13 23.39 -18.41
C LEU A 13 3.74 22.82 -18.13
N ILE A 14 2.73 23.18 -18.92
CA ILE A 14 1.35 22.66 -18.76
C ILE A 14 1.31 21.15 -19.04
N TYR A 15 2.01 20.70 -20.09
CA TYR A 15 2.03 19.30 -20.49
C TYR A 15 2.75 18.45 -19.44
N GLY A 16 3.90 18.92 -18.95
CA GLY A 16 4.66 18.30 -17.90
C GLY A 16 3.82 18.08 -16.64
N LEU A 17 3.22 19.15 -16.12
CA LEU A 17 2.54 19.14 -14.82
C LEU A 17 1.19 18.41 -14.84
N LEU A 18 0.34 18.68 -15.83
CA LEU A 18 -1.06 18.21 -15.82
C LEU A 18 -1.25 16.85 -16.50
N VAL A 19 -0.32 16.43 -17.34
CA VAL A 19 -0.49 15.26 -18.19
C VAL A 19 0.64 14.26 -18.00
N ALA A 20 1.89 14.66 -18.27
CA ALA A 20 3.01 13.74 -18.26
C ALA A 20 3.28 13.18 -16.86
N THR A 21 3.33 14.04 -15.83
CA THR A 21 3.63 13.61 -14.47
C THR A 21 2.58 12.63 -13.90
N PRO A 22 1.25 12.93 -13.92
CA PRO A 22 0.27 11.97 -13.41
C PRO A 22 0.25 10.65 -14.19
N LEU A 23 0.52 10.69 -15.50
CA LEU A 23 0.58 9.47 -16.31
C LEU A 23 1.82 8.61 -15.98
N ILE A 24 2.98 9.24 -15.78
CA ILE A 24 4.21 8.56 -15.34
C ILE A 24 4.03 7.93 -13.96
N PHE A 25 3.43 8.64 -13.01
CA PHE A 25 3.16 8.09 -11.67
C PHE A 25 2.15 6.95 -11.70
N SER A 26 1.13 7.05 -12.55
CA SER A 26 0.16 5.95 -12.76
C SER A 26 0.82 4.73 -13.41
N LEU A 27 1.76 4.95 -14.35
CA LEU A 27 2.60 3.89 -14.91
C LEU A 27 3.45 3.23 -13.83
N LEU A 28 4.12 4.01 -12.97
CA LEU A 28 4.91 3.47 -11.86
C LEU A 28 4.05 2.62 -10.92
N LEU A 29 2.82 3.06 -10.60
CA LEU A 29 1.87 2.26 -9.82
C LEU A 29 1.53 0.94 -10.52
N CYS A 30 1.19 0.97 -11.81
CA CYS A 30 0.89 -0.24 -12.57
C CYS A 30 2.09 -1.19 -12.62
N LEU A 31 3.30 -0.68 -12.89
CA LEU A 31 4.53 -1.49 -12.88
C LEU A 31 4.76 -2.12 -11.50
N HIS A 32 4.53 -1.36 -10.44
CA HIS A 32 4.68 -1.83 -9.07
C HIS A 32 3.67 -2.93 -8.70
N VAL A 33 2.41 -2.78 -9.10
CA VAL A 33 1.39 -3.82 -8.94
C VAL A 33 1.78 -5.09 -9.70
N VAL A 34 2.32 -4.95 -10.92
CA VAL A 34 2.79 -6.07 -11.73
C VAL A 34 3.98 -6.77 -11.06
N ASP A 35 4.93 -6.03 -10.49
CA ASP A 35 6.04 -6.59 -9.70
C ASP A 35 5.55 -7.37 -8.48
N HIS A 36 4.59 -6.82 -7.75
CA HIS A 36 4.01 -7.50 -6.60
C HIS A 36 3.27 -8.79 -6.99
N LEU A 37 2.48 -8.75 -8.06
CA LEU A 37 1.83 -9.96 -8.59
C LEU A 37 2.88 -11.02 -8.96
N THR A 38 4.03 -10.61 -9.47
CA THR A 38 5.16 -11.51 -9.77
C THR A 38 5.71 -12.17 -8.50
N LEU A 39 5.92 -11.40 -7.41
CA LEU A 39 6.35 -11.95 -6.12
C LEU A 39 5.33 -12.93 -5.51
N LYS A 40 4.05 -12.56 -5.52
CA LYS A 40 2.97 -13.44 -5.04
C LYS A 40 2.92 -14.75 -5.83
N TRP A 41 3.14 -14.67 -7.14
CA TRP A 41 3.27 -15.85 -7.98
C TRP A 41 4.52 -16.67 -7.64
N GLN A 42 5.65 -16.05 -7.34
CA GLN A 42 6.84 -16.77 -6.87
C GLN A 42 6.57 -17.53 -5.57
N GLU A 43 5.87 -16.92 -4.61
CA GLU A 43 5.45 -17.60 -3.38
C GLU A 43 4.53 -18.80 -3.66
N GLN A 44 3.53 -18.62 -4.51
CA GLN A 44 2.62 -19.71 -4.90
C GLN A 44 3.34 -20.81 -5.69
N THR A 45 4.32 -20.43 -6.50
CA THR A 45 5.19 -21.37 -7.23
C THR A 45 6.06 -22.16 -6.25
N ALA A 46 6.62 -21.51 -5.22
CA ALA A 46 7.35 -22.18 -4.16
C ALA A 46 6.47 -23.18 -3.39
N GLU A 47 5.23 -22.80 -3.07
CA GLU A 47 4.26 -23.68 -2.40
C GLU A 47 3.88 -24.89 -3.26
N ASN A 48 3.71 -24.69 -4.57
CA ASN A 48 3.50 -25.78 -5.53
C ASN A 48 4.72 -26.72 -5.60
N ILE A 49 5.93 -26.17 -5.61
CA ILE A 49 7.17 -26.95 -5.57
C ILE A 49 7.24 -27.74 -4.26
N GLU A 50 6.90 -27.16 -3.11
CA GLU A 50 6.86 -27.86 -1.82
C GLU A 50 5.84 -29.00 -1.80
N THR A 51 4.66 -28.77 -2.37
CA THR A 51 3.62 -29.79 -2.50
C THR A 51 4.09 -30.93 -3.39
N ARG A 52 4.74 -30.62 -4.51
CA ARG A 52 5.28 -31.62 -5.43
C ARG A 52 6.46 -32.39 -4.83
N ALA A 53 7.37 -31.70 -4.14
CA ALA A 53 8.45 -32.34 -3.41
C ALA A 53 7.89 -33.31 -2.37
N SER A 54 6.90 -32.86 -1.59
CA SER A 54 6.20 -33.71 -0.62
C SER A 54 5.47 -34.90 -1.28
N SER A 55 4.89 -34.70 -2.47
CA SER A 55 4.24 -35.77 -3.24
C SER A 55 5.22 -36.78 -3.79
N LEU A 56 6.35 -36.34 -4.34
CA LEU A 56 7.41 -37.24 -4.83
C LEU A 56 7.99 -38.04 -3.65
N VAL A 57 8.24 -37.38 -2.53
CA VAL A 57 8.68 -38.02 -1.28
C VAL A 57 7.68 -39.07 -0.79
N ARG A 58 6.36 -38.82 -0.90
CA ARG A 58 5.33 -39.84 -0.59
C ARG A 58 5.37 -41.02 -1.56
N GLN A 59 5.65 -40.78 -2.85
CA GLN A 59 5.79 -41.85 -3.84
C GLN A 59 7.06 -42.68 -3.64
N LEU A 60 8.02 -42.18 -2.87
CA LEU A 60 9.21 -42.91 -2.43
C LEU A 60 8.98 -43.72 -1.14
N ASP A 61 7.80 -43.60 -0.52
CA ASP A 61 7.40 -44.42 0.63
C ASP A 61 7.21 -45.86 0.15
N ALA A 62 8.06 -46.77 0.63
CA ALA A 62 8.07 -48.16 0.19
C ALA A 62 6.70 -48.83 0.38
N GLU A 63 5.97 -48.47 1.44
CA GLU A 63 4.62 -48.99 1.68
C GLU A 63 3.68 -48.63 0.51
N GLN A 64 3.71 -47.39 0.01
CA GLN A 64 2.83 -46.96 -1.07
C GLN A 64 3.19 -47.61 -2.42
N ILE A 65 4.47 -47.90 -2.64
CA ILE A 65 4.96 -48.55 -3.87
C ILE A 65 4.48 -50.01 -3.92
N PHE A 66 4.66 -50.77 -2.83
CA PHE A 66 4.48 -52.22 -2.85
C PHE A 66 3.10 -52.70 -2.41
N LEU A 67 2.39 -51.97 -1.55
CA LEU A 67 1.08 -52.38 -1.03
C LEU A 67 0.04 -52.68 -2.13
N PRO A 68 -0.14 -51.86 -3.20
CA PRO A 68 -1.10 -52.16 -4.26
C PRO A 68 -0.78 -53.46 -5.00
N HIS A 69 0.51 -53.69 -5.26
CA HIS A 69 1.01 -54.88 -5.94
C HIS A 69 0.83 -56.14 -5.08
N PHE A 70 1.11 -56.05 -3.78
CA PHE A 70 0.88 -57.13 -2.82
C PHE A 70 -0.60 -57.44 -2.64
N ARG A 71 -1.47 -56.42 -2.61
CA ARG A 71 -2.93 -56.59 -2.58
C ARG A 71 -3.45 -57.32 -3.81
N GLU A 72 -3.00 -56.93 -4.99
CA GLU A 72 -3.37 -57.57 -6.26
C GLU A 72 -2.96 -59.05 -6.26
N LEU A 73 -1.68 -59.33 -5.97
CA LEU A 73 -1.17 -60.71 -5.93
C LEU A 73 -1.88 -61.55 -4.88
N THR A 74 -2.11 -61.01 -3.68
CA THR A 74 -2.83 -61.71 -2.62
C THR A 74 -4.27 -62.02 -3.01
N GLY A 75 -4.96 -61.07 -3.66
CA GLY A 75 -6.30 -61.30 -4.17
C GLY A 75 -6.34 -62.41 -5.23
N GLN A 76 -5.34 -62.46 -6.12
CA GLN A 76 -5.23 -63.52 -7.12
C GLN A 76 -4.91 -64.88 -6.50
N ILE A 77 -3.99 -64.95 -5.53
CA ILE A 77 -3.64 -66.17 -4.81
C ILE A 77 -4.85 -66.73 -4.05
N LEU A 78 -5.54 -65.89 -3.27
CA LEU A 78 -6.68 -66.31 -2.46
C LEU A 78 -7.92 -66.67 -3.28
N ALA A 79 -8.00 -66.22 -4.54
CA ALA A 79 -9.05 -66.62 -5.47
C ALA A 79 -8.80 -67.99 -6.14
N LEU A 80 -7.61 -68.59 -5.98
CA LEU A 80 -7.31 -69.90 -6.55
C LEU A 80 -8.04 -71.02 -5.79
N PRO A 81 -8.72 -71.94 -6.48
CA PRO A 81 -9.27 -73.14 -5.86
C PRO A 81 -8.13 -74.01 -5.30
N ASP A 82 -8.27 -74.43 -4.05
CA ASP A 82 -7.32 -75.27 -3.29
C ASP A 82 -5.87 -74.75 -3.20
N LEU A 83 -5.63 -73.44 -3.45
CA LEU A 83 -4.31 -72.81 -3.35
C LEU A 83 -3.21 -73.56 -4.12
N ASP A 84 -3.47 -73.89 -5.39
CA ASP A 84 -2.54 -74.61 -6.29
C ASP A 84 -1.12 -73.98 -6.33
N GLU A 85 -0.15 -74.73 -5.81
CA GLU A 85 1.26 -74.31 -5.68
C GLU A 85 1.88 -73.83 -7.00
N LYS A 86 1.60 -74.52 -8.12
CA LYS A 86 2.22 -74.19 -9.42
C LYS A 86 1.73 -72.84 -9.95
N LYS A 87 0.45 -72.53 -9.73
CA LYS A 87 -0.15 -71.25 -10.13
C LYS A 87 0.32 -70.11 -9.23
N ILE A 88 0.49 -70.36 -7.94
CA ILE A 88 1.03 -69.37 -6.98
C ILE A 88 2.44 -68.94 -7.41
N VAL A 89 3.31 -69.91 -7.76
CA VAL A 89 4.67 -69.62 -8.25
C VAL A 89 4.64 -68.76 -9.51
N GLN A 90 3.79 -69.09 -10.50
CA GLN A 90 3.66 -68.29 -11.73
C GLN A 90 3.21 -66.85 -11.48
N LEU A 91 2.22 -66.64 -10.59
CA LEU A 91 1.74 -65.30 -10.25
C LEU A 91 2.81 -64.48 -9.53
N ALA A 92 3.56 -65.10 -8.61
CA ALA A 92 4.66 -64.45 -7.90
C ALA A 92 5.81 -64.08 -8.84
N GLU A 93 6.24 -64.98 -9.73
CA GLU A 93 7.29 -64.71 -10.73
C GLU A 93 6.87 -63.62 -11.74
N SER A 94 5.62 -63.62 -12.17
CA SER A 94 5.07 -62.55 -13.00
C SER A 94 5.15 -61.20 -12.27
N LEU A 95 4.87 -61.15 -10.97
CA LEU A 95 4.99 -59.91 -10.22
C LEU A 95 6.46 -59.50 -10.02
N PHE A 96 7.36 -60.44 -9.70
CA PHE A 96 8.80 -60.17 -9.58
C PHE A 96 9.37 -59.50 -10.82
N SER A 97 9.00 -59.98 -12.01
CA SER A 97 9.45 -59.39 -13.27
C SER A 97 8.93 -57.96 -13.47
N ARG A 98 7.67 -57.69 -13.10
CA ARG A 98 7.01 -56.39 -13.24
C ARG A 98 7.58 -55.32 -12.32
N ILE A 99 7.87 -55.67 -11.05
CA ILE A 99 8.44 -54.73 -10.08
C ILE A 99 9.97 -54.73 -10.07
N SER A 100 10.59 -55.64 -10.82
CA SER A 100 12.06 -55.82 -10.90
C SER A 100 12.74 -56.01 -9.54
N GLN A 101 12.01 -56.57 -8.57
CA GLN A 101 12.48 -56.83 -7.21
C GLN A 101 11.90 -58.16 -6.72
N ARG A 102 12.73 -58.97 -6.06
CA ARG A 102 12.28 -60.21 -5.42
C ARG A 102 11.73 -59.92 -4.02
N PHE A 103 10.62 -60.56 -3.69
CA PHE A 103 10.05 -60.61 -2.33
C PHE A 103 9.74 -62.08 -2.00
N TYR A 104 9.64 -62.42 -0.72
CA TYR A 104 9.26 -63.74 -0.26
C TYR A 104 7.75 -63.81 -0.06
N VAL A 105 7.14 -64.92 -0.47
CA VAL A 105 5.70 -65.16 -0.37
C VAL A 105 5.44 -66.40 0.46
N TYR A 106 4.64 -66.25 1.52
CA TYR A 106 4.21 -67.32 2.41
C TYR A 106 2.69 -67.43 2.32
N VAL A 107 2.20 -68.61 1.99
CA VAL A 107 0.76 -68.87 1.83
C VAL A 107 0.33 -69.84 2.92
N PHE A 108 -0.81 -69.53 3.55
CA PHE A 108 -1.37 -70.31 4.65
C PHE A 108 -2.69 -70.94 4.24
N ASP A 109 -2.87 -72.21 4.60
CA ASP A 109 -4.13 -72.94 4.40
C ASP A 109 -5.20 -72.55 5.43
N LYS A 110 -6.38 -73.18 5.34
CA LYS A 110 -7.52 -72.92 6.23
C LYS A 110 -7.22 -73.23 7.71
N ASP A 111 -6.27 -74.12 7.98
CA ASP A 111 -5.82 -74.50 9.33
C ASP A 111 -4.69 -73.60 9.84
N GLY A 112 -4.21 -72.66 9.00
CA GLY A 112 -3.12 -71.73 9.32
C GLY A 112 -1.73 -72.35 9.20
N LYS A 113 -1.58 -73.45 8.46
CA LYS A 113 -0.28 -74.06 8.15
C LYS A 113 0.31 -73.48 6.87
N ILE A 114 1.64 -73.33 6.84
CA ILE A 114 2.38 -72.87 5.67
C ILE A 114 2.35 -73.93 4.56
N ILE A 115 1.97 -73.50 3.36
CA ILE A 115 2.08 -74.28 2.12
C ILE A 115 3.49 -74.08 1.54
N LYS A 116 4.20 -75.18 1.26
CA LYS A 116 5.59 -75.14 0.77
C LYS A 116 5.66 -74.85 -0.72
N THR A 117 5.66 -73.58 -1.09
CA THR A 117 5.73 -73.12 -2.49
C THR A 117 7.16 -72.93 -3.02
N GLY A 118 8.17 -72.93 -2.15
CA GLY A 118 9.58 -72.68 -2.53
C GLY A 118 9.89 -71.21 -2.88
N LEU A 119 8.94 -70.30 -2.71
CA LEU A 119 9.10 -68.86 -2.96
C LEU A 119 9.82 -68.12 -1.82
N ALA A 120 10.13 -68.81 -0.72
CA ALA A 120 10.77 -68.26 0.46
C ALA A 120 11.84 -69.22 1.03
N PRO A 121 12.89 -68.72 1.70
CA PRO A 121 13.91 -69.55 2.36
C PRO A 121 13.37 -70.38 3.52
N GLU A 122 13.75 -71.67 3.63
CA GLU A 122 13.23 -72.56 4.68
C GLU A 122 13.58 -72.11 6.11
N ASP A 123 14.69 -71.40 6.30
CA ASP A 123 15.15 -70.87 7.59
C ASP A 123 14.27 -69.74 8.14
N THR A 124 13.42 -69.15 7.29
CA THR A 124 12.51 -68.05 7.66
C THR A 124 11.09 -68.52 8.02
N GLU A 125 10.72 -69.75 7.65
CA GLU A 125 9.38 -70.33 7.90
C GLU A 125 8.97 -70.33 9.39
N PRO A 126 9.85 -70.70 10.36
CA PRO A 126 9.45 -70.77 11.76
C PRO A 126 9.12 -69.38 12.37
N GLY A 127 9.83 -68.34 11.93
CA GLY A 127 9.56 -66.96 12.35
C GLY A 127 8.26 -66.41 11.76
N ILE A 128 7.99 -66.74 10.49
CA ILE A 128 6.76 -66.34 9.80
C ILE A 128 5.52 -67.07 10.35
N ASP A 129 5.61 -68.37 10.65
CA ASP A 129 4.52 -69.13 11.31
C ASP A 129 4.17 -68.51 12.67
N TYR A 130 5.17 -68.11 13.46
CA TYR A 130 4.96 -67.39 14.71
C TYR A 130 4.23 -66.05 14.47
N ILE A 131 4.68 -65.22 13.53
CA ILE A 131 4.06 -63.91 13.25
C ILE A 131 2.62 -64.09 12.77
N TRP A 132 2.36 -65.07 11.91
CA TRP A 132 1.03 -65.37 11.38
C TRP A 132 0.05 -65.73 12.49
N ARG A 133 0.44 -66.66 13.38
CA ARG A 133 -0.36 -67.05 14.54
C ARG A 133 -0.52 -65.90 15.52
N PHE A 134 0.54 -65.14 15.81
CA PHE A 134 0.46 -64.00 16.72
C PHE A 134 -0.47 -62.89 16.19
N ALA A 135 -0.48 -62.65 14.88
CA ALA A 135 -1.30 -61.62 14.25
C ALA A 135 -2.80 -62.00 14.18
N HIS A 136 -3.12 -63.30 14.08
CA HIS A 136 -4.45 -63.78 13.69
C HIS A 136 -5.06 -64.89 14.55
N ASP A 137 -4.37 -65.35 15.61
CA ASP A 137 -4.88 -66.31 16.58
C ASP A 137 -4.99 -65.62 17.95
N ASP A 138 -6.22 -65.24 18.33
CA ASP A 138 -6.49 -64.53 19.58
C ASP A 138 -6.21 -65.38 20.83
N SER A 139 -6.14 -66.72 20.69
CA SER A 139 -5.82 -67.65 21.78
C SER A 139 -4.31 -67.85 21.99
N TYR A 140 -3.48 -67.28 21.11
CA TYR A 140 -2.05 -67.49 21.12
C TYR A 140 -1.33 -66.59 22.14
N GLU A 141 -1.00 -67.16 23.30
CA GLU A 141 -0.14 -66.55 24.33
C GLU A 141 1.34 -66.98 24.21
N GLY A 142 1.86 -67.05 22.97
CA GLY A 142 3.26 -67.42 22.77
C GLY A 142 4.23 -66.45 23.46
N GLU A 143 5.21 -66.97 24.21
CA GLU A 143 6.24 -66.15 24.83
C GLU A 143 7.20 -65.59 23.77
N PHE A 144 7.00 -64.33 23.36
CA PHE A 144 7.88 -63.57 22.45
C PHE A 144 9.39 -63.72 22.77
N ARG A 145 9.73 -63.96 24.05
CA ARG A 145 11.11 -64.14 24.52
C ARG A 145 11.80 -65.36 23.90
N GLU A 146 11.10 -66.46 23.67
CA GLU A 146 11.69 -67.71 23.17
C GLU A 146 12.00 -67.66 21.66
N ARG A 147 11.21 -66.90 20.89
CA ARG A 147 11.31 -66.78 19.41
C ARG A 147 12.02 -65.51 18.94
N ARG A 148 12.64 -64.74 19.85
CA ARG A 148 13.36 -63.49 19.54
C ARG A 148 14.48 -63.66 18.51
N GLY A 149 15.13 -64.83 18.50
CA GLY A 149 16.18 -65.15 17.51
C GLY A 149 15.62 -65.22 16.09
N ASP A 150 14.58 -66.02 15.89
CA ASP A 150 13.88 -66.22 14.62
C ASP A 150 13.31 -64.88 14.08
N LEU A 151 12.68 -64.10 14.96
CA LEU A 151 12.16 -62.77 14.62
C LEU A 151 13.29 -61.77 14.33
N GLY A 152 14.38 -61.82 15.08
CA GLY A 152 15.55 -60.98 14.85
C GLY A 152 16.21 -61.19 13.48
N MET A 153 16.16 -62.41 12.95
CA MET A 153 16.64 -62.73 11.59
C MET A 153 15.71 -62.16 10.52
N LEU A 154 14.39 -62.28 10.72
CA LEU A 154 13.38 -61.90 9.73
C LEU A 154 13.07 -60.40 9.72
N VAL A 155 12.66 -59.84 10.85
CA VAL A 155 12.12 -58.47 10.99
C VAL A 155 13.00 -57.54 11.79
N GLY A 156 14.05 -58.10 12.38
CA GLY A 156 14.98 -57.40 13.25
C GLY A 156 14.56 -57.34 14.70
N ARG A 157 15.49 -56.84 15.52
CA ARG A 157 15.42 -56.95 16.98
C ARG A 157 14.47 -55.93 17.62
N PHE A 158 14.08 -54.89 16.86
CA PHE A 158 13.15 -53.83 17.27
C PHE A 158 11.70 -54.11 16.91
N PHE A 159 11.45 -55.10 16.05
CA PHE A 159 10.09 -55.45 15.68
C PHE A 159 9.36 -56.05 16.87
N HIS A 160 8.27 -55.41 17.29
CA HIS A 160 7.37 -55.95 18.29
C HIS A 160 6.15 -56.57 17.60
N PRO A 161 5.87 -57.87 17.80
CA PRO A 161 4.71 -58.53 17.22
C PRO A 161 3.39 -57.82 17.57
N ARG A 162 3.32 -57.10 18.69
CA ARG A 162 2.17 -56.25 19.05
C ARG A 162 1.77 -55.25 17.96
N LYS A 163 2.72 -54.77 17.14
CA LYS A 163 2.44 -53.86 16.02
C LYS A 163 1.61 -54.51 14.91
N ILE A 164 1.75 -55.83 14.72
CA ILE A 164 1.02 -56.58 13.69
C ILE A 164 -0.33 -57.10 14.19
N LYS A 165 -0.52 -57.18 15.51
CA LYS A 165 -1.75 -57.69 16.14
C LYS A 165 -2.97 -56.87 15.71
N HIS A 166 -4.03 -57.54 15.27
CA HIS A 166 -5.28 -56.92 14.79
C HIS A 166 -5.15 -55.97 13.57
N SER A 167 -3.98 -55.93 12.93
CA SER A 167 -3.83 -55.32 11.61
C SER A 167 -4.16 -56.36 10.54
N ASN A 168 -4.75 -55.98 9.42
CA ASN A 168 -4.98 -56.85 8.27
C ASN A 168 -4.93 -55.98 7.02
N ASP A 169 -4.29 -56.45 5.95
CA ASP A 169 -4.14 -55.69 4.69
C ASP A 169 -3.34 -54.37 4.83
N ILE A 170 -2.28 -54.40 5.68
CA ILE A 170 -1.38 -53.28 5.99
C ILE A 170 0.07 -53.75 5.85
N CYS A 171 0.96 -52.87 5.38
CA CYS A 171 2.40 -53.09 5.40
C CYS A 171 3.01 -52.59 6.71
N HIS A 172 3.91 -53.37 7.28
CA HIS A 172 4.70 -53.01 8.45
C HIS A 172 6.14 -52.81 8.01
N ALA A 173 6.71 -51.64 8.29
CA ALA A 173 8.13 -51.41 8.12
C ALA A 173 8.91 -52.23 9.15
N VAL A 174 9.92 -52.95 8.68
CA VAL A 174 10.77 -53.82 9.50
C VAL A 174 12.24 -53.50 9.21
N VAL A 175 13.10 -53.61 10.23
CA VAL A 175 14.53 -53.27 10.10
C VAL A 175 15.33 -54.33 10.81
N ASN A 176 16.04 -55.17 10.05
CA ASN A 176 16.94 -56.19 10.59
C ASN A 176 18.39 -55.66 10.75
N TYR A 177 19.25 -56.48 11.36
CA TYR A 177 20.66 -56.17 11.68
C TYR A 177 21.55 -55.71 10.51
N LYS A 178 21.07 -55.82 9.26
CA LYS A 178 21.78 -55.41 8.05
C LYS A 178 20.93 -54.54 7.10
N LYS A 179 19.59 -54.59 7.15
CA LYS A 179 18.72 -54.07 6.09
C LYS A 179 17.33 -53.64 6.58
N SER A 180 16.70 -52.72 5.85
CA SER A 180 15.27 -52.38 5.99
C SER A 180 14.41 -53.25 5.08
N GLY A 181 13.16 -53.51 5.45
CA GLY A 181 12.23 -54.34 4.72
C GLY A 181 10.76 -53.97 4.98
N LEU A 182 9.85 -54.62 4.26
CA LEU A 182 8.40 -54.53 4.49
C LEU A 182 7.81 -55.91 4.73
N ILE A 183 6.93 -56.01 5.72
CA ILE A 183 6.02 -57.14 5.90
C ILE A 183 4.61 -56.73 5.54
N TYR A 184 4.02 -57.42 4.58
CA TYR A 184 2.61 -57.31 4.27
C TYR A 184 1.90 -58.60 4.63
N HIS A 185 0.66 -58.51 5.10
CA HIS A 185 -0.12 -59.70 5.39
C HIS A 185 -1.62 -59.45 5.27
N ARG A 186 -2.35 -60.47 4.81
CA ARG A 186 -3.80 -60.41 4.62
C ARG A 186 -4.46 -61.79 4.69
N LYS A 187 -5.51 -61.91 5.51
CA LYS A 187 -6.43 -63.07 5.53
C LYS A 187 -7.42 -63.07 4.37
N ASN A 188 -7.92 -64.25 4.02
CA ASN A 188 -9.05 -64.41 3.11
C ASN A 188 -10.32 -63.69 3.62
N GLN A 189 -10.63 -63.87 4.91
CA GLN A 189 -11.70 -63.17 5.60
C GLN A 189 -11.18 -62.59 6.92
N ALA A 190 -11.29 -61.28 7.10
CA ALA A 190 -10.70 -60.54 8.23
C ALA A 190 -11.27 -60.92 9.61
N TYR A 191 -12.44 -61.59 9.65
CA TYR A 191 -13.17 -61.94 10.88
C TYR A 191 -13.85 -63.32 10.77
N SER A 192 -13.08 -64.34 10.38
CA SER A 192 -13.53 -65.72 10.20
C SER A 192 -12.55 -66.69 10.84
N ASP A 193 -13.07 -67.86 11.25
CA ASP A 193 -12.28 -69.02 11.70
C ASP A 193 -11.38 -69.56 10.58
N ASP A 194 -11.62 -69.16 9.32
CA ASP A 194 -10.71 -69.39 8.21
C ASP A 194 -9.36 -68.69 8.45
N LYS A 195 -8.31 -69.48 8.73
CA LYS A 195 -6.94 -69.00 8.94
C LYS A 195 -6.14 -68.89 7.64
N SER A 196 -6.78 -69.10 6.48
CA SER A 196 -6.11 -68.95 5.19
C SER A 196 -5.77 -67.50 4.87
N GLY A 197 -4.64 -67.31 4.21
CA GLY A 197 -4.12 -65.99 3.91
C GLY A 197 -2.73 -66.00 3.31
N VAL A 198 -2.21 -64.81 3.06
CA VAL A 198 -0.88 -64.62 2.48
C VAL A 198 -0.10 -63.61 3.30
N MET A 199 1.16 -63.92 3.56
CA MET A 199 2.14 -63.01 4.12
C MET A 199 3.27 -62.83 3.11
N MET A 200 3.75 -61.61 2.93
CA MET A 200 4.85 -61.28 2.03
C MET A 200 5.92 -60.52 2.80
N PHE A 201 7.17 -60.85 2.54
CA PHE A 201 8.33 -60.14 3.07
C PHE A 201 9.15 -59.59 1.92
N LEU A 202 9.39 -58.28 1.92
CA LEU A 202 10.26 -57.63 0.96
C LEU A 202 11.51 -57.11 1.67
N ASP A 203 12.67 -57.52 1.19
CA ASP A 203 13.95 -56.90 1.54
C ASP A 203 14.14 -55.65 0.66
N LEU A 204 14.34 -54.47 1.28
CA LEU A 204 14.51 -53.19 0.57
C LEU A 204 15.96 -52.96 0.09
N GLU A 205 16.75 -54.03 -0.12
CA GLU A 205 17.92 -54.02 -0.99
C GLU A 205 17.51 -53.90 -2.47
N ILE A 206 16.82 -52.81 -2.79
CA ILE A 206 16.51 -52.42 -4.16
C ILE A 206 17.58 -51.44 -4.59
N ASP A 207 17.89 -51.45 -5.88
CA ASP A 207 18.45 -50.30 -6.59
C ASP A 207 17.44 -49.14 -6.53
N PHE A 208 17.26 -48.57 -5.32
CA PHE A 208 16.37 -47.44 -5.00
C PHE A 208 16.58 -46.30 -5.98
N GLU A 209 17.83 -46.16 -6.43
CA GLU A 209 18.24 -45.21 -7.43
C GLU A 209 17.59 -45.45 -8.79
N SER A 210 17.53 -46.69 -9.26
CA SER A 210 16.81 -47.06 -10.49
C SER A 210 15.29 -46.85 -10.41
N HIS A 211 14.70 -46.92 -9.21
CA HIS A 211 13.28 -46.61 -9.01
C HIS A 211 13.02 -45.10 -8.94
N LEU A 212 13.87 -44.37 -8.21
CA LEU A 212 13.86 -42.91 -8.13
C LEU A 212 14.06 -42.29 -9.52
N ALA A 213 15.00 -42.82 -10.31
CA ALA A 213 15.24 -42.39 -11.69
C ALA A 213 13.99 -42.57 -12.55
N ARG A 214 13.32 -43.74 -12.50
CA ARG A 214 12.06 -43.98 -13.23
C ARG A 214 10.91 -43.08 -12.77
N LEU A 215 10.78 -42.82 -11.48
CA LEU A 215 9.75 -41.91 -10.95
C LEU A 215 9.98 -40.47 -11.39
N ILE A 216 11.23 -40.01 -11.36
CA ILE A 216 11.62 -38.68 -11.85
C ILE A 216 11.39 -38.59 -13.36
N GLU A 217 11.74 -39.61 -14.13
CA GLU A 217 11.46 -39.68 -15.57
C GLU A 217 9.96 -39.61 -15.88
N ASN A 218 9.13 -40.38 -15.16
CA ASN A 218 7.68 -40.38 -15.35
C ASN A 218 7.00 -39.09 -14.88
N SER A 219 7.61 -38.37 -13.93
CA SER A 219 7.10 -37.10 -13.39
C SER A 219 7.75 -35.86 -14.00
N PHE A 220 8.67 -36.03 -14.95
CA PHE A 220 9.34 -34.94 -15.64
C PHE A 220 8.38 -34.28 -16.64
N SER A 221 8.29 -32.95 -16.58
CA SER A 221 7.65 -32.15 -17.62
C SER A 221 8.53 -30.95 -17.94
N GLU A 222 8.49 -30.45 -19.17
CA GLU A 222 9.26 -29.25 -19.55
C GLU A 222 8.94 -28.04 -18.65
N ASP A 223 7.67 -27.85 -18.29
CA ASP A 223 7.28 -26.74 -17.40
C ASP A 223 7.63 -26.98 -15.91
N SER A 224 8.05 -28.19 -15.54
CA SER A 224 8.36 -28.52 -14.15
C SER A 224 9.48 -29.57 -14.07
N PRO A 225 10.73 -29.22 -14.43
CA PRO A 225 11.82 -30.18 -14.44
C PRO A 225 12.15 -30.67 -13.02
N THR A 226 12.57 -31.93 -12.89
CA THR A 226 13.06 -32.51 -11.62
C THR A 226 14.24 -33.41 -11.92
N PHE A 227 15.28 -33.35 -11.09
CA PHE A 227 16.46 -34.21 -11.20
C PHE A 227 17.12 -34.43 -9.84
N PHE A 228 18.05 -35.39 -9.78
CA PHE A 228 18.83 -35.67 -8.57
C PHE A 228 20.32 -35.76 -8.83
N VAL A 229 21.11 -35.50 -7.79
CA VAL A 229 22.58 -35.52 -7.80
C VAL A 229 23.06 -36.37 -6.63
N ARG A 230 24.02 -37.27 -6.86
CA ARG A 230 24.64 -38.09 -5.80
C ARG A 230 25.62 -37.28 -4.96
N GLU A 231 26.00 -37.79 -3.78
CA GLU A 231 27.07 -37.18 -2.96
C GLU A 231 28.43 -37.08 -3.67
N ASP A 232 28.73 -38.00 -4.60
CA ASP A 232 29.96 -37.98 -5.41
C ASP A 232 29.92 -36.98 -6.58
N GLY A 233 28.80 -36.25 -6.73
CA GLY A 233 28.58 -35.25 -7.77
C GLY A 233 28.12 -35.83 -9.11
N THR A 234 27.88 -37.14 -9.21
CA THR A 234 27.37 -37.78 -10.44
C THR A 234 25.84 -37.73 -10.51
N TRP A 235 25.27 -37.77 -11.72
CA TRP A 235 23.83 -37.78 -11.97
C TRP A 235 23.45 -38.79 -13.08
N PRO A 236 22.32 -39.50 -12.98
CA PRO A 236 21.95 -40.54 -13.95
C PRO A 236 21.04 -40.10 -15.11
N SER A 237 20.66 -38.82 -15.23
CA SER A 237 19.68 -38.36 -16.24
C SER A 237 20.25 -38.01 -17.63
N ARG A 238 19.38 -37.95 -18.67
CA ARG A 238 19.70 -37.53 -20.06
C ARG A 238 20.60 -36.28 -20.15
N ARG A 239 21.43 -36.21 -21.21
CA ARG A 239 22.33 -35.10 -21.58
C ARG A 239 21.65 -33.71 -21.60
N GLU A 240 20.38 -33.62 -21.99
CA GLU A 240 19.62 -32.36 -22.08
C GLU A 240 19.31 -31.73 -20.71
N ILE A 241 19.23 -32.53 -19.64
CA ILE A 241 19.01 -32.06 -18.26
C ILE A 241 20.35 -31.68 -17.60
N ALA A 242 21.47 -32.21 -18.11
CA ALA A 242 22.80 -32.05 -17.53
C ALA A 242 23.35 -30.62 -17.62
N ASP A 243 23.09 -29.92 -18.74
CA ASP A 243 23.59 -28.54 -18.93
C ASP A 243 22.85 -27.54 -18.02
N ALA A 244 21.52 -27.70 -17.88
CA ALA A 244 20.71 -26.91 -16.95
C ALA A 244 21.03 -27.24 -15.48
N ALA A 245 21.29 -28.51 -15.16
CA ALA A 245 21.67 -28.95 -13.82
C ALA A 245 23.02 -28.37 -13.38
N ALA A 246 24.03 -28.34 -14.26
CA ALA A 246 25.35 -27.78 -13.95
C ALA A 246 25.29 -26.29 -13.60
N GLU A 247 24.48 -25.49 -14.33
CA GLU A 247 24.26 -24.08 -13.99
C GLU A 247 23.52 -23.92 -12.67
N VAL A 248 22.47 -24.71 -12.43
CA VAL A 248 21.67 -24.64 -11.21
C VAL A 248 22.51 -24.99 -9.98
N ILE A 249 23.34 -26.03 -10.04
CA ILE A 249 24.24 -26.44 -8.94
C ILE A 249 25.24 -25.31 -8.59
N GLY A 250 25.65 -24.51 -9.58
CA GLY A 250 26.55 -23.37 -9.39
C GLY A 250 25.92 -22.13 -8.73
N LEU A 251 24.60 -22.08 -8.51
CA LEU A 251 23.88 -20.90 -7.99
C LEU A 251 24.15 -20.55 -6.50
N GLY A 252 25.05 -21.28 -5.82
CA GLY A 252 25.50 -20.93 -4.47
C GLY A 252 24.45 -21.16 -3.37
N TYR A 253 23.83 -22.34 -3.35
CA TYR A 253 22.93 -22.74 -2.26
C TYR A 253 23.67 -22.82 -0.91
N SER A 254 23.22 -22.07 0.11
CA SER A 254 23.76 -22.13 1.47
C SER A 254 22.99 -23.14 2.36
N ARG A 255 23.44 -23.38 3.60
CA ARG A 255 22.69 -24.15 4.62
C ARG A 255 21.28 -23.57 4.93
N THR A 256 21.02 -22.32 4.56
CA THR A 256 19.77 -21.60 4.87
C THR A 256 18.99 -21.18 3.62
N ARG A 257 19.56 -21.32 2.42
CA ARG A 257 18.96 -20.88 1.15
C ARG A 257 18.76 -22.08 0.23
N ASN A 258 17.58 -22.67 0.30
CA ASN A 258 17.20 -23.86 -0.47
C ASN A 258 16.42 -23.54 -1.76
N THR A 259 16.21 -22.27 -2.10
CA THR A 259 15.51 -21.84 -3.32
C THR A 259 16.32 -20.81 -4.11
N ALA A 260 16.34 -20.93 -5.44
CA ALA A 260 17.00 -19.99 -6.35
C ALA A 260 16.18 -19.80 -7.63
N ALA A 261 16.13 -18.59 -8.18
CA ALA A 261 15.49 -18.31 -9.46
C ALA A 261 16.56 -18.26 -10.57
N HIS A 262 16.36 -19.01 -11.67
CA HIS A 262 17.29 -19.05 -12.80
C HIS A 262 16.59 -19.49 -14.10
N ASN A 263 16.91 -18.84 -15.23
CA ASN A 263 16.38 -19.16 -16.57
C ASN A 263 14.86 -19.38 -16.67
N ASP A 264 14.05 -18.45 -16.15
CA ASP A 264 12.57 -18.54 -16.06
C ASP A 264 12.02 -19.65 -15.16
N TYR A 265 12.86 -20.35 -14.38
CA TYR A 265 12.42 -21.35 -13.40
C TYR A 265 12.70 -20.89 -11.97
N LEU A 266 11.80 -21.25 -11.06
CA LEU A 266 12.08 -21.27 -9.63
C LEU A 266 12.58 -22.66 -9.27
N TRP A 267 13.81 -22.74 -8.79
CA TRP A 267 14.45 -23.97 -8.37
C TRP A 267 14.42 -24.09 -6.85
N ARG A 268 14.13 -25.29 -6.34
CA ARG A 268 14.28 -25.67 -4.93
C ARG A 268 15.15 -26.91 -4.82
N ARG A 269 16.12 -26.85 -3.91
CA ARG A 269 16.96 -27.99 -3.50
C ARG A 269 16.40 -28.61 -2.23
N VAL A 270 16.24 -29.93 -2.23
CA VAL A 270 15.93 -30.73 -1.06
C VAL A 270 17.08 -31.72 -0.85
N ASN A 271 17.68 -31.69 0.33
CA ASN A 271 18.82 -32.55 0.67
C ASN A 271 18.31 -33.88 1.24
N PHE A 272 18.92 -34.98 0.82
CA PHE A 272 18.74 -36.32 1.38
C PHE A 272 20.11 -36.84 1.82
N ARG A 273 20.13 -37.92 2.63
CA ARG A 273 21.36 -38.48 3.20
C ARG A 273 22.40 -38.91 2.16
N ASN A 274 21.97 -39.39 0.99
CA ASN A 274 22.85 -39.97 -0.05
C ASN A 274 22.74 -39.26 -1.42
N PHE A 275 21.82 -38.30 -1.59
CA PHE A 275 21.58 -37.58 -2.84
C PHE A 275 20.85 -36.24 -2.58
N GLN A 276 20.80 -35.37 -3.58
CA GLN A 276 20.10 -34.07 -3.53
C GLN A 276 19.07 -34.01 -4.65
N LEU A 277 17.83 -33.63 -4.34
CA LEU A 277 16.78 -33.41 -5.34
C LEU A 277 16.65 -31.94 -5.68
N TYR A 278 16.46 -31.65 -6.96
CA TYR A 278 16.20 -30.32 -7.49
C TYR A 278 14.87 -30.30 -8.20
N PHE A 279 13.99 -29.40 -7.77
CA PHE A 279 12.67 -29.19 -8.36
C PHE A 279 12.65 -27.81 -9.02
N GLY A 280 12.42 -27.77 -10.33
CA GLY A 280 12.17 -26.56 -11.07
C GLY A 280 10.68 -26.42 -11.38
N GLN A 281 10.18 -25.19 -11.31
CA GLN A 281 8.86 -24.84 -11.82
C GLN A 281 8.97 -23.60 -12.68
N ARG A 282 8.46 -23.67 -13.91
CA ARG A 282 8.49 -22.56 -14.85
C ARG A 282 7.64 -21.42 -14.31
N MET A 283 8.27 -20.27 -14.16
CA MET A 283 7.58 -19.03 -13.89
C MET A 283 7.09 -18.48 -15.23
N ALA A 284 5.80 -18.13 -15.32
CA ALA A 284 5.24 -17.46 -16.50
C ALA A 284 5.71 -15.99 -16.61
N LEU A 285 7.02 -15.75 -16.44
CA LEU A 285 7.64 -14.43 -16.53
C LEU A 285 7.31 -13.73 -17.86
N GLY A 286 7.08 -14.50 -18.93
CA GLY A 286 6.65 -14.01 -20.23
C GLY A 286 5.34 -13.22 -20.21
N TYR A 287 4.36 -13.61 -19.40
CA TYR A 287 3.11 -12.83 -19.27
C TYR A 287 3.36 -11.50 -18.54
N TYR A 288 4.16 -11.52 -17.49
CA TYR A 288 4.46 -10.33 -16.68
C TYR A 288 5.37 -9.35 -17.40
N THR A 289 6.39 -9.84 -18.10
CA THR A 289 7.21 -9.00 -18.99
C THR A 289 6.37 -8.44 -20.12
N ARG A 290 5.46 -9.22 -20.74
CA ARG A 290 4.50 -8.68 -21.70
C ARG A 290 3.57 -7.65 -21.09
N ALA A 291 3.05 -7.86 -19.87
CA ALA A 291 2.19 -6.90 -19.18
C ALA A 291 2.93 -5.61 -18.80
N LYS A 292 4.20 -5.70 -18.34
CA LYS A 292 5.08 -4.54 -18.14
C LYS A 292 5.33 -3.79 -19.45
N TRP A 293 5.59 -4.51 -20.53
CA TRP A 293 5.77 -3.92 -21.85
C TRP A 293 4.47 -3.28 -22.38
N LEU A 294 3.32 -3.93 -22.21
CA LEU A 294 2.01 -3.42 -22.63
C LEU A 294 1.60 -2.18 -21.83
N THR A 295 1.81 -2.19 -20.52
CA THR A 295 1.53 -1.03 -19.65
C THR A 295 2.46 0.14 -19.96
N GLY A 296 3.74 -0.13 -20.21
CA GLY A 296 4.70 0.85 -20.71
C GLY A 296 4.30 1.41 -22.08
N LEU A 297 3.96 0.54 -23.04
CA LEU A 297 3.57 0.91 -24.40
C LEU A 297 2.26 1.71 -24.41
N LEU A 298 1.24 1.28 -23.66
CA LEU A 298 -0.02 2.00 -23.50
C LEU A 298 0.22 3.40 -22.89
N SER A 299 1.11 3.51 -21.92
CA SER A 299 1.46 4.79 -21.30
C SER A 299 2.21 5.70 -22.27
N ILE A 300 3.12 5.17 -23.09
CA ILE A 300 3.78 5.91 -24.18
C ILE A 300 2.76 6.37 -25.23
N VAL A 301 1.81 5.51 -25.61
CA VAL A 301 0.74 5.85 -26.56
C VAL A 301 -0.16 6.94 -25.97
N LEU A 302 -0.53 6.87 -24.70
CA LEU A 302 -1.33 7.89 -24.02
C LEU A 302 -0.55 9.22 -23.90
N LEU A 303 0.75 9.18 -23.58
CA LEU A 303 1.62 10.36 -23.62
C LEU A 303 1.63 10.97 -25.02
N LEU A 304 1.92 10.20 -26.06
CA LEU A 304 1.95 10.68 -27.45
C LEU A 304 0.60 11.22 -27.90
N LEU A 305 -0.51 10.54 -27.60
CA LEU A 305 -1.86 10.98 -27.93
C LEU A 305 -2.18 12.30 -27.24
N SER A 306 -1.87 12.40 -25.94
CA SER A 306 -2.09 13.61 -25.16
C SER A 306 -1.19 14.78 -25.65
N PHE A 307 0.04 14.49 -26.05
CA PHE A 307 0.97 15.44 -26.65
C PHE A 307 0.43 15.97 -27.98
N VAL A 308 -0.04 15.09 -28.87
CA VAL A 308 -0.62 15.45 -30.17
C VAL A 308 -1.90 16.26 -29.99
N ILE A 309 -2.81 15.85 -29.11
CA ILE A 309 -4.05 16.59 -28.80
C ILE A 309 -3.69 18.00 -28.31
N MET A 310 -2.74 18.10 -27.39
CA MET A 310 -2.35 19.38 -26.79
C MET A 310 -1.58 20.27 -27.77
N GLN A 311 -0.72 19.70 -28.62
CA GLN A 311 0.03 20.43 -29.66
C GLN A 311 -0.90 20.92 -30.77
N ARG A 312 -1.89 20.11 -31.19
CA ARG A 312 -2.95 20.50 -32.14
C ARG A 312 -3.75 21.67 -31.58
N ASN A 313 -4.12 21.62 -30.31
CA ASN A 313 -4.83 22.69 -29.62
C ASN A 313 -3.99 23.96 -29.43
N LEU A 314 -2.65 23.88 -29.48
CA LEU A 314 -1.76 25.03 -29.42
C LEU A 314 -1.57 25.72 -30.78
N HIS A 315 -1.69 24.97 -31.88
CA HIS A 315 -1.57 25.48 -33.26
C HIS A 315 -2.91 25.91 -33.86
N SER A 316 -4.02 25.40 -33.34
CA SER A 316 -5.35 25.89 -33.66
C SER A 316 -5.57 27.25 -32.97
N ASP A 317 -5.87 28.31 -33.73
CA ASP A 317 -6.20 29.63 -33.15
C ASP A 317 -7.47 29.61 -32.27
N SER A 318 -8.22 28.50 -32.29
CA SER A 318 -9.21 28.16 -31.26
C SER A 318 -8.54 27.58 -30.02
N GLY A 319 -7.79 28.41 -29.28
CA GLY A 319 -7.24 28.02 -28.00
C GLY A 319 -8.34 27.46 -27.08
N VAL A 320 -8.12 26.26 -26.52
CA VAL A 320 -9.07 25.67 -25.56
C VAL A 320 -9.15 26.60 -24.35
N ARG A 321 -10.24 27.36 -24.27
CA ARG A 321 -10.55 28.25 -23.13
C ARG A 321 -11.01 27.39 -21.95
N ILE A 322 -10.08 26.64 -21.36
CA ILE A 322 -10.31 26.03 -20.06
C ILE A 322 -10.39 27.16 -19.04
N SER A 323 -11.55 27.31 -18.39
CA SER A 323 -11.75 28.27 -17.30
C SER A 323 -10.66 28.10 -16.24
N ILE A 324 -10.18 29.22 -15.68
CA ILE A 324 -9.21 29.25 -14.57
C ILE A 324 -9.67 28.33 -13.43
N ARG A 325 -10.99 28.22 -13.21
CA ARG A 325 -11.62 27.31 -12.25
C ARG A 325 -11.18 25.86 -12.42
N TYR A 326 -11.27 25.32 -13.64
CA TYR A 326 -10.92 23.92 -13.90
C TYR A 326 -9.41 23.68 -13.85
N LYS A 327 -8.59 24.69 -14.18
CA LYS A 327 -7.12 24.59 -14.05
C LYS A 327 -6.69 24.50 -12.59
N LEU A 328 -7.27 25.33 -11.73
CA LEU A 328 -6.99 25.31 -10.28
C LEU A 328 -7.46 24.00 -9.63
N ILE A 329 -8.66 23.51 -9.99
CA ILE A 329 -9.15 22.21 -9.53
C ILE A 329 -8.19 21.08 -9.96
N ALA A 330 -7.74 21.07 -11.21
CA ALA A 330 -6.82 20.05 -11.70
C ALA A 330 -5.45 20.08 -10.98
N ILE A 331 -4.88 21.28 -10.77
CA ILE A 331 -3.63 21.45 -10.00
C ILE A 331 -3.80 20.96 -8.56
N PHE A 332 -4.94 21.27 -7.93
CA PHE A 332 -5.22 20.86 -6.56
C PHE A 332 -5.40 19.34 -6.44
N ILE A 333 -6.20 18.73 -7.33
CA ILE A 333 -6.34 17.26 -7.40
C ILE A 333 -4.97 16.62 -7.61
N PHE A 334 -4.14 17.19 -8.48
CA PHE A 334 -2.80 16.67 -8.74
C PHE A 334 -1.88 16.77 -7.51
N ALA A 335 -1.90 17.91 -6.80
CA ALA A 335 -1.12 18.12 -5.59
C ALA A 335 -1.48 17.15 -4.46
N VAL A 336 -2.71 16.64 -4.45
CA VAL A 336 -3.22 15.66 -3.47
C VAL A 336 -2.98 14.23 -3.94
N TYR A 337 -3.19 13.97 -5.23
CA TYR A 337 -3.06 12.64 -5.83
C TYR A 337 -1.66 12.06 -5.62
N LEU A 338 -0.62 12.86 -5.87
CA LEU A 338 0.76 12.38 -5.90
C LEU A 338 1.28 11.96 -4.50
N PRO A 339 1.07 12.72 -3.41
CA PRO A 339 1.37 12.27 -2.05
C PRO A 339 0.57 11.04 -1.61
N VAL A 340 -0.74 10.99 -1.90
CA VAL A 340 -1.59 9.85 -1.52
C VAL A 340 -1.14 8.58 -2.23
N LEU A 341 -0.82 8.69 -3.52
CA LEU A 341 -0.27 7.59 -4.31
C LEU A 341 1.09 7.12 -3.79
N GLY A 342 1.99 8.07 -3.46
CA GLY A 342 3.29 7.74 -2.86
C GLY A 342 3.15 7.03 -1.52
N LEU A 343 2.24 7.50 -0.66
CA LEU A 343 1.95 6.87 0.62
C LEU A 343 1.35 5.48 0.43
N PHE A 344 0.51 5.27 -0.59
CA PHE A 344 -0.01 3.96 -0.95
C PHE A 344 1.10 2.99 -1.36
N LEU A 345 1.99 3.41 -2.26
CA LEU A 345 3.12 2.58 -2.71
C LEU A 345 4.04 2.19 -1.54
N VAL A 346 4.42 3.15 -0.70
CA VAL A 346 5.30 2.91 0.45
C VAL A 346 4.61 2.01 1.47
N SER A 347 3.34 2.29 1.79
CA SER A 347 2.59 1.53 2.78
C SER A 347 2.33 0.08 2.34
N PHE A 348 2.06 -0.13 1.04
CA PHE A 348 1.83 -1.46 0.50
C PHE A 348 3.07 -2.35 0.59
N ASN A 349 4.25 -1.82 0.23
CA ASN A 349 5.52 -2.54 0.43
C ASN A 349 5.83 -2.72 1.92
N GLY A 350 5.68 -1.66 2.71
CA GLY A 350 5.95 -1.70 4.14
C GLY A 350 5.16 -2.78 4.88
N LEU A 351 3.90 -3.02 4.51
CA LEU A 351 3.09 -4.09 5.10
C LEU A 351 3.60 -5.49 4.74
N ASN A 352 4.00 -5.72 3.49
CA ASN A 352 4.51 -7.02 3.07
C ASN A 352 5.90 -7.32 3.64
N ASP A 353 6.78 -6.31 3.65
CA ASP A 353 8.08 -6.39 4.29
C ASP A 353 7.91 -6.67 5.78
N ARG A 354 6.98 -5.98 6.44
CA ARG A 354 6.66 -6.21 7.84
C ARG A 354 6.15 -7.63 8.09
N ARG A 355 5.30 -8.17 7.22
CA ARG A 355 4.83 -9.56 7.31
C ARG A 355 5.99 -10.54 7.23
N THR A 356 6.90 -10.34 6.27
CA THR A 356 8.09 -11.18 6.08
C THR A 356 9.01 -11.14 7.30
N VAL A 357 9.20 -9.96 7.89
CA VAL A 357 9.96 -9.79 9.14
C VAL A 357 9.29 -10.55 10.29
N LEU A 358 7.98 -10.39 10.49
CA LEU A 358 7.23 -11.09 11.54
C LEU A 358 7.27 -12.61 11.37
N GLU A 359 7.15 -13.12 10.14
CA GLU A 359 7.29 -14.55 9.87
C GLU A 359 8.70 -15.04 10.19
N ASN A 360 9.75 -14.31 9.80
CA ASN A 360 11.12 -14.69 10.09
C ASN A 360 11.46 -14.63 11.59
N GLU A 361 10.95 -13.62 12.31
CA GLU A 361 11.03 -13.54 13.77
C GLU A 361 10.33 -14.75 14.42
N ALA A 362 9.14 -15.12 13.93
CA ALA A 362 8.43 -16.30 14.40
C ALA A 362 9.20 -17.60 14.12
N ARG A 363 9.73 -17.79 12.89
CA ARG A 363 10.56 -18.96 12.52
C ARG A 363 11.77 -19.08 13.44
N LYS A 364 12.51 -18.00 13.63
CA LYS A 364 13.70 -17.97 14.49
C LYS A 364 13.35 -18.27 15.94
N GLY A 365 12.30 -17.64 16.47
CA GLY A 365 11.84 -17.89 17.83
C GLY A 365 11.41 -19.33 18.07
N MET A 366 10.71 -19.95 17.12
CA MET A 366 10.37 -21.38 17.19
C MET A 366 11.62 -22.26 17.13
N GLN A 367 12.58 -21.95 16.25
CA GLN A 367 13.84 -22.68 16.15
C GLN A 367 14.65 -22.63 17.45
N ASP A 368 14.76 -21.45 18.07
CA ASP A 368 15.46 -21.28 19.35
C ASP A 368 14.80 -22.09 20.47
N ILE A 369 13.46 -22.15 20.51
CA ILE A 369 12.72 -22.96 21.48
C ILE A 369 12.95 -24.45 21.23
N LEU A 370 12.93 -24.92 19.99
CA LEU A 370 13.17 -26.33 19.66
C LEU A 370 14.59 -26.77 20.03
N TYR A 371 15.61 -25.96 19.70
CA TYR A 371 16.99 -26.27 20.12
C TYR A 371 17.16 -26.22 21.64
N LYS A 372 16.47 -25.30 22.32
CA LYS A 372 16.46 -25.27 23.79
C LYS A 372 15.85 -26.55 24.36
N ILE A 373 14.72 -27.02 23.83
CA ILE A 373 14.10 -28.27 24.27
C ILE A 373 15.04 -29.47 24.07
N ASP A 374 15.71 -29.53 22.91
CA ASP A 374 16.68 -30.60 22.63
C ASP A 374 17.89 -30.54 23.58
N ALA A 375 18.44 -29.35 23.83
CA ALA A 375 19.55 -29.15 24.76
C ALA A 375 19.16 -29.43 26.23
N ASP A 376 17.92 -29.10 26.62
CA ASP A 376 17.39 -29.33 27.97
C ASP A 376 17.33 -30.83 28.32
N PHE A 377 17.42 -31.74 27.34
CA PHE A 377 17.53 -33.17 27.57
C PHE A 377 18.79 -33.57 28.34
N VAL A 378 19.86 -32.75 28.33
CA VAL A 378 21.05 -32.99 29.16
C VAL A 378 20.69 -33.03 30.65
N ASN A 379 19.73 -32.22 31.10
CA ASN A 379 19.25 -32.28 32.49
C ASN A 379 18.58 -33.64 32.80
N LYS A 380 17.99 -34.29 31.78
CA LYS A 380 17.44 -35.64 31.93
C LYS A 380 18.54 -36.70 31.99
N GLU A 381 19.63 -36.53 31.24
CA GLU A 381 20.83 -37.37 31.36
C GLU A 381 21.39 -37.29 32.80
N ASP A 382 21.44 -36.10 33.40
CA ASP A 382 21.85 -35.90 34.80
C ASP A 382 20.85 -36.52 35.80
N GLU A 383 19.55 -36.45 35.54
CA GLU A 383 18.53 -37.13 36.37
C GLU A 383 18.70 -38.66 36.34
N ILE A 384 18.99 -39.22 35.15
CA ILE A 384 19.27 -40.65 34.98
C ILE A 384 20.52 -41.04 35.78
N LEU A 385 21.59 -40.25 35.68
CA LEU A 385 22.81 -40.46 36.45
C LEU A 385 22.52 -40.42 37.96
N ALA A 386 21.76 -39.42 38.43
CA ALA A 386 21.38 -39.29 39.83
C ALA A 386 20.56 -40.48 40.35
N ILE A 387 19.73 -41.12 39.52
CA ILE A 387 19.02 -42.35 39.90
C ILE A 387 20.01 -43.47 40.22
N TYR A 388 21.02 -43.68 39.37
CA TYR A 388 22.05 -44.69 39.59
C TYR A 388 22.98 -44.34 40.76
N GLU A 389 23.37 -43.07 40.90
CA GLU A 389 24.19 -42.61 42.02
C GLU A 389 23.47 -42.73 43.37
N ARG A 390 22.16 -42.47 43.42
CA ARG A 390 21.37 -42.71 44.65
C ARG A 390 21.40 -44.17 45.05
N LEU A 391 21.21 -45.07 44.08
CA LEU A 391 21.24 -46.50 44.35
C LEU A 391 22.65 -46.98 44.76
N TYR A 392 23.69 -46.42 44.17
CA TYR A 392 25.08 -46.72 44.51
C TYR A 392 25.49 -46.18 45.89
N ASN A 393 25.15 -44.93 46.21
CA ASN A 393 25.55 -44.28 47.47
C ASN A 393 24.74 -44.80 48.69
N ASP A 394 23.57 -45.37 48.46
CA ASP A 394 22.81 -46.03 49.51
C ASP A 394 23.34 -47.46 49.71
N HIS A 395 23.92 -47.77 50.87
CA HIS A 395 24.46 -49.10 51.16
C HIS A 395 23.47 -49.96 51.98
N THR A 396 22.32 -49.42 52.38
CA THR A 396 21.40 -50.10 53.32
C THR A 396 20.79 -51.36 52.70
N TRP A 397 20.42 -51.31 51.43
CA TRP A 397 19.85 -52.43 50.68
C TRP A 397 20.81 -53.62 50.50
N HIS A 398 22.12 -53.46 50.71
CA HIS A 398 23.09 -54.57 50.59
C HIS A 398 22.81 -55.71 51.57
N SER A 399 22.22 -55.38 52.73
CA SER A 399 21.89 -56.31 53.80
C SER A 399 20.45 -56.84 53.75
N GLU A 400 19.61 -56.26 52.88
CA GLU A 400 18.18 -56.59 52.74
C GLU A 400 17.90 -57.53 51.56
N PHE A 401 18.93 -58.00 50.86
CA PHE A 401 18.77 -58.99 49.79
C PHE A 401 18.21 -60.31 50.30
N THR A 402 17.25 -60.85 49.57
CA THR A 402 16.66 -62.17 49.79
C THR A 402 16.81 -63.06 48.56
N ASP A 403 16.41 -64.33 48.65
CA ASP A 403 16.33 -65.21 47.47
C ASP A 403 15.12 -64.87 46.57
N ASP A 404 14.21 -64.00 47.02
CA ASP A 404 13.04 -63.56 46.25
C ASP A 404 13.41 -62.38 45.33
N TRP A 405 13.35 -62.65 44.02
CA TRP A 405 13.63 -61.65 43.00
C TRP A 405 12.60 -60.52 42.96
N ASP A 406 11.31 -60.80 43.19
CA ASP A 406 10.27 -59.76 43.13
C ASP A 406 10.43 -58.78 44.29
N HIS A 407 10.75 -59.29 45.48
CA HIS A 407 11.18 -58.48 46.62
C HIS A 407 12.39 -57.60 46.30
N ASN A 408 13.48 -58.20 45.79
CA ASN A 408 14.72 -57.47 45.48
C ASN A 408 14.52 -56.41 44.37
N ASN A 409 13.71 -56.71 43.35
CA ASN A 409 13.41 -55.76 42.28
C ASN A 409 12.58 -54.56 42.80
N GLN A 410 11.64 -54.79 43.71
CA GLN A 410 10.90 -53.70 44.38
C GLN A 410 11.80 -52.89 45.30
N LEU A 411 12.62 -53.55 46.12
CA LEU A 411 13.61 -52.92 47.00
C LEU A 411 14.49 -51.92 46.23
N LEU A 412 15.17 -52.39 45.18
CA LEU A 412 16.07 -51.55 44.39
C LEU A 412 15.35 -50.36 43.72
N ARG A 413 14.09 -50.53 43.28
CA ARG A 413 13.29 -49.43 42.73
C ARG A 413 12.91 -48.39 43.78
N VAL A 414 12.58 -48.82 45.00
CA VAL A 414 12.29 -47.91 46.13
C VAL A 414 13.51 -47.06 46.47
N HIS A 415 14.69 -47.69 46.62
CA HIS A 415 15.95 -46.98 46.88
C HIS A 415 16.34 -46.03 45.73
N ALA A 416 16.10 -46.45 44.48
CA ALA A 416 16.31 -45.62 43.30
C ALA A 416 15.26 -44.50 43.12
N ARG A 417 14.15 -44.52 43.89
CA ARG A 417 12.97 -43.65 43.76
C ARG A 417 12.35 -43.66 42.36
N VAL A 418 12.28 -44.84 41.77
CA VAL A 418 11.66 -45.07 40.46
C VAL A 418 10.24 -45.62 40.67
N PRO A 419 9.26 -45.25 39.81
CA PRO A 419 7.90 -45.81 39.90
C PRO A 419 7.88 -47.34 39.94
N LEU A 420 7.06 -47.89 40.83
CA LEU A 420 6.84 -49.34 40.96
C LEU A 420 5.92 -49.89 39.86
N GLU A 421 4.95 -49.08 39.42
CA GLU A 421 4.02 -49.38 38.33
C GLU A 421 4.46 -48.74 37.01
N GLY A 422 4.26 -49.43 35.88
CA GLY A 422 4.62 -48.95 34.54
C GLY A 422 5.81 -49.67 33.89
N GLU A 423 6.32 -49.14 32.78
CA GLU A 423 7.50 -49.69 32.09
C GLU A 423 8.76 -49.63 32.97
N ASN A 424 9.60 -50.66 32.90
CA ASN A 424 10.78 -50.79 33.76
C ASN A 424 11.90 -49.84 33.32
N PHE A 425 12.21 -48.83 34.15
CA PHE A 425 13.37 -47.95 33.95
C PHE A 425 14.68 -48.74 33.82
N PHE A 426 14.88 -49.73 34.69
CA PHE A 426 16.04 -50.62 34.63
C PHE A 426 15.80 -51.65 33.53
N ASN A 427 16.17 -51.30 32.30
CA ASN A 427 16.18 -52.24 31.19
C ASN A 427 17.10 -53.43 31.52
N HIS A 428 18.25 -53.16 32.11
CA HIS A 428 19.11 -54.17 32.70
C HIS A 428 19.77 -53.66 33.98
N LEU A 429 19.91 -54.52 34.99
CA LEU A 429 20.67 -54.27 36.21
C LEU A 429 21.37 -55.58 36.57
N ASP A 430 22.65 -55.53 36.93
CA ASP A 430 23.48 -56.66 37.33
C ASP A 430 24.34 -56.26 38.53
N ILE A 431 24.23 -57.06 39.60
CA ILE A 431 24.88 -56.80 40.88
C ILE A 431 25.65 -58.06 41.26
N ARG A 432 26.95 -57.90 41.57
CA ARG A 432 27.85 -59.03 41.82
C ARG A 432 28.73 -58.81 43.04
N ASN A 433 29.15 -59.92 43.65
CA ASN A 433 30.18 -59.92 44.68
C ASN A 433 31.60 -59.94 44.08
N ILE A 434 32.63 -59.87 44.93
CA ILE A 434 34.05 -59.84 44.52
C ILE A 434 34.48 -61.12 43.78
N LYS A 435 33.77 -62.24 43.99
CA LYS A 435 34.00 -63.52 43.31
C LYS A 435 33.30 -63.62 41.95
N LEU A 436 32.69 -62.54 41.47
CA LEU A 436 31.90 -62.45 40.24
C LEU A 436 30.59 -63.25 40.25
N GLU A 437 30.15 -63.71 41.43
CA GLU A 437 28.86 -64.37 41.61
C GLU A 437 27.74 -63.33 41.53
N GLN A 438 26.68 -63.66 40.80
CA GLN A 438 25.54 -62.77 40.59
C GLN A 438 24.62 -62.80 41.81
N LEU A 439 24.45 -61.65 42.45
CA LEU A 439 23.55 -61.46 43.60
C LEU A 439 22.14 -61.11 43.12
N PHE A 440 22.03 -60.25 42.11
CA PHE A 440 20.77 -59.87 41.50
C PHE A 440 20.96 -59.52 40.03
N SER A 441 19.99 -59.89 39.20
CA SER A 441 19.88 -59.31 37.86
C SER A 441 18.42 -59.16 37.46
N THR A 442 18.08 -58.09 36.73
CA THR A 442 16.72 -57.93 36.19
C THR A 442 16.40 -58.90 35.06
N ALA A 443 17.38 -59.61 34.51
CA ALA A 443 17.16 -60.59 33.46
C ALA A 443 16.81 -61.99 34.04
N ARG A 444 15.72 -62.62 33.56
CA ARG A 444 15.23 -63.96 33.97
C ARG A 444 15.18 -64.91 32.75
N GLY A 445 15.38 -66.23 32.94
CA GLY A 445 15.14 -67.29 31.93
C GLY A 445 16.37 -67.89 31.22
N ILE A 446 16.16 -68.84 30.29
CA ILE A 446 17.19 -69.70 29.63
C ILE A 446 18.00 -68.95 28.54
N SER A 447 17.42 -67.95 27.88
CA SER A 447 18.15 -67.11 26.90
C SER A 447 19.18 -66.16 27.54
N ASN A 448 19.28 -66.17 28.87
CA ASN A 448 19.99 -65.19 29.68
C ASN A 448 21.40 -65.63 30.08
N ASP A 449 21.78 -66.89 29.86
CA ASP A 449 23.11 -67.38 30.22
C ASP A 449 24.22 -66.64 29.45
N ARG A 450 23.97 -66.26 28.19
CA ARG A 450 24.90 -65.44 27.41
C ARG A 450 25.05 -64.03 27.96
N VAL A 451 23.96 -63.38 28.35
CA VAL A 451 23.97 -62.02 28.92
C VAL A 451 24.62 -62.03 30.30
N LYS A 452 24.29 -63.04 31.12
CA LYS A 452 24.93 -63.30 32.41
C LYS A 452 26.43 -63.49 32.28
N GLU A 453 26.89 -64.22 31.25
CA GLU A 453 28.30 -64.41 30.97
C GLU A 453 28.97 -63.12 30.47
N ILE A 454 28.36 -62.39 29.54
CA ILE A 454 28.88 -61.10 29.05
C ILE A 454 29.06 -60.11 30.22
N ASN A 455 28.04 -59.96 31.07
CA ASN A 455 28.12 -59.05 32.21
C ASN A 455 29.12 -59.51 33.27
N ARG A 456 29.34 -60.83 33.38
CA ARG A 456 30.40 -61.38 34.23
C ARG A 456 31.78 -60.98 33.72
N ILE A 457 31.98 -61.02 32.40
CA ILE A 457 33.23 -60.57 31.77
C ILE A 457 33.40 -59.05 31.91
N ILE A 458 32.33 -58.26 31.78
CA ILE A 458 32.36 -56.82 32.05
C ILE A 458 32.79 -56.55 33.49
N ALA A 459 32.15 -57.21 34.46
CA ALA A 459 32.49 -57.09 35.88
C ALA A 459 33.95 -57.52 36.16
N LEU A 460 34.40 -58.59 35.51
CA LEU A 460 35.80 -59.04 35.57
C LEU A 460 36.76 -57.94 35.09
N ILE A 461 36.55 -57.39 33.89
CA ILE A 461 37.41 -56.34 33.31
C ILE A 461 37.44 -55.11 34.23
N CYS A 462 36.27 -54.66 34.70
CA CYS A 462 36.14 -53.52 35.59
C CYS A 462 36.84 -53.74 36.94
N LEU A 463 36.55 -54.85 37.64
CA LEU A 463 37.11 -55.12 38.96
C LEU A 463 38.60 -55.43 38.94
N GLU A 464 39.08 -56.18 37.93
CA GLU A 464 40.51 -56.46 37.77
C GLU A 464 41.30 -55.18 37.52
N ARG A 465 40.73 -54.24 36.74
CA ARG A 465 41.36 -52.97 36.40
C ARG A 465 41.38 -51.98 37.56
N HIS A 466 40.27 -51.85 38.29
CA HIS A 466 40.12 -50.82 39.33
C HIS A 466 40.35 -51.31 40.78
N MET A 467 40.28 -52.62 41.03
CA MET A 467 40.51 -53.23 42.35
C MET A 467 41.50 -54.43 42.32
N PRO A 468 42.68 -54.32 41.69
CA PRO A 468 43.57 -55.48 41.48
C PRO A 468 44.01 -56.17 42.77
N ALA A 469 44.24 -55.40 43.85
CA ALA A 469 44.67 -55.94 45.14
C ALA A 469 43.60 -56.80 45.84
N GLN A 470 42.35 -56.33 45.84
CA GLN A 470 41.22 -57.07 46.43
C GLN A 470 40.86 -58.28 45.57
N PHE A 471 40.95 -58.14 44.25
CA PHE A 471 40.71 -59.21 43.29
C PHE A 471 41.73 -60.35 43.46
N ALA A 472 43.01 -60.02 43.66
CA ALA A 472 44.07 -60.99 43.96
C ALA A 472 43.90 -61.65 45.35
N LYS A 473 43.52 -60.88 46.37
CA LYS A 473 43.27 -61.38 47.75
C LYS A 473 42.21 -62.49 47.78
N HIS A 474 41.15 -62.36 46.98
CA HIS A 474 40.02 -63.29 46.98
C HIS A 474 40.17 -64.49 46.01
N GLN A 475 41.33 -64.64 45.36
CA GLN A 475 41.68 -65.78 44.49
C GLN A 475 40.58 -66.16 43.48
N VAL A 476 40.07 -65.18 42.75
CA VAL A 476 39.01 -65.41 41.75
C VAL A 476 39.52 -66.37 40.65
N LYS A 477 38.86 -67.52 40.50
CA LYS A 477 39.23 -68.54 39.48
C LYS A 477 38.75 -68.11 38.09
N LEU A 478 39.68 -67.79 37.20
CA LEU A 478 39.38 -67.48 35.80
C LEU A 478 39.33 -68.74 34.95
N ARG A 479 38.31 -68.86 34.10
CA ARG A 479 38.20 -69.95 33.11
C ARG A 479 38.98 -69.58 31.84
N GLN A 480 39.45 -70.56 31.07
CA GLN A 480 40.11 -70.29 29.78
C GLN A 480 39.22 -69.48 28.80
N SER A 481 37.91 -69.73 28.83
CA SER A 481 36.91 -68.96 28.06
C SER A 481 36.88 -67.47 28.40
N ASP A 482 37.24 -67.11 29.63
CA ASP A 482 37.12 -65.74 30.13
C ASP A 482 38.21 -64.85 29.53
N PHE A 483 39.40 -65.40 29.27
CA PHE A 483 40.49 -64.69 28.58
C PHE A 483 40.15 -64.38 27.12
N ILE A 484 39.47 -65.31 26.42
CA ILE A 484 39.06 -65.11 25.02
C ILE A 484 38.01 -64.00 24.92
N LEU A 485 36.98 -64.06 25.78
CA LEU A 485 35.92 -63.07 25.80
C LEU A 485 36.42 -61.70 26.27
N LYS A 486 37.32 -61.66 27.25
CA LYS A 486 37.97 -60.42 27.68
C LYS A 486 38.72 -59.74 26.55
N ASN A 487 39.60 -60.47 25.84
CA ASN A 487 40.34 -59.92 24.70
C ASN A 487 39.41 -59.44 23.58
N MET A 488 38.29 -60.13 23.34
CA MET A 488 37.29 -59.69 22.39
C MET A 488 36.63 -58.38 22.84
N MET A 489 36.20 -58.29 24.11
CA MET A 489 35.49 -57.12 24.65
C MET A 489 36.37 -55.89 24.88
N GLU A 490 37.68 -56.06 25.08
CA GLU A 490 38.66 -54.96 25.14
C GLU A 490 39.07 -54.46 23.74
N ASN A 491 38.59 -55.09 22.66
CA ASN A 491 38.87 -54.65 21.31
C ASN A 491 38.23 -53.28 21.03
N PRO A 492 39.01 -52.25 20.60
CA PRO A 492 38.50 -50.90 20.35
C PRO A 492 37.35 -50.83 19.33
N VAL A 493 37.29 -51.78 18.39
CA VAL A 493 36.25 -51.84 17.35
C VAL A 493 34.86 -52.07 17.93
N LEU A 494 34.75 -52.69 19.12
CA LEU A 494 33.47 -52.94 19.78
C LEU A 494 32.96 -51.75 20.61
N GLY A 495 33.73 -50.66 20.72
CA GLY A 495 33.28 -49.41 21.37
C GLY A 495 33.25 -49.42 22.91
N PHE A 496 33.68 -50.50 23.58
CA PHE A 496 33.67 -50.59 25.05
C PHE A 496 34.89 -49.96 25.74
N SER A 497 35.89 -49.47 25.00
CA SER A 497 37.16 -48.97 25.57
C SER A 497 36.94 -47.86 26.60
N ASN A 498 36.10 -46.87 26.25
CA ASN A 498 35.79 -45.74 27.13
C ASN A 498 34.89 -46.15 28.31
N PHE A 499 34.10 -47.21 28.15
CA PHE A 499 33.19 -47.69 29.19
C PHE A 499 33.96 -48.22 30.40
N TYR A 500 34.99 -49.06 30.19
CA TYR A 500 35.77 -49.65 31.30
C TYR A 500 36.67 -48.66 32.06
N GLU A 501 36.94 -47.48 31.49
CA GLU A 501 37.83 -46.48 32.09
C GLU A 501 37.10 -45.51 33.02
N GLN A 502 35.77 -45.40 32.93
CA GLN A 502 35.01 -44.32 33.57
C GLN A 502 33.92 -44.86 34.53
N PRO A 503 34.30 -45.38 35.72
CA PRO A 503 33.33 -45.72 36.75
C PRO A 503 32.55 -44.48 37.19
N GLY A 504 31.27 -44.66 37.52
CA GLY A 504 30.42 -43.58 38.01
C GLY A 504 29.96 -42.58 36.95
N ARG A 505 30.15 -42.87 35.66
CA ARG A 505 29.64 -42.03 34.56
C ARG A 505 28.57 -42.75 33.75
N LEU A 506 27.65 -41.96 33.21
CA LEU A 506 26.65 -42.44 32.26
C LEU A 506 27.26 -42.44 30.86
N VAL A 507 27.39 -43.63 30.27
CA VAL A 507 27.93 -43.81 28.91
C VAL A 507 26.81 -44.22 27.98
N GLU A 508 26.62 -43.46 26.90
CA GLU A 508 25.72 -43.87 25.83
C GLU A 508 26.40 -44.94 24.95
N MET A 509 25.70 -46.05 24.72
CA MET A 509 26.18 -47.12 23.85
C MET A 509 25.09 -47.58 22.88
N GLU A 510 25.50 -47.93 21.67
CA GLU A 510 24.62 -48.45 20.64
C GLU A 510 24.80 -49.97 20.49
N PHE A 511 23.86 -50.68 21.11
CA PHE A 511 23.64 -52.12 21.17
C PHE A 511 22.82 -52.70 19.99
N GLU A 512 23.38 -53.20 18.89
CA GLU A 512 22.59 -53.84 17.82
C GLU A 512 21.41 -52.98 17.28
N GLY A 513 21.65 -51.67 17.10
CA GLY A 513 20.64 -50.68 16.69
C GLY A 513 19.80 -50.10 17.83
N SER A 514 20.06 -50.50 19.08
CA SER A 514 19.40 -49.96 20.27
C SER A 514 20.35 -49.01 20.97
N SER A 515 19.93 -47.79 21.28
CA SER A 515 20.73 -46.92 22.13
C SER A 515 20.35 -47.10 23.61
N PHE A 516 21.35 -47.30 24.46
CA PHE A 516 21.21 -47.42 25.91
C PHE A 516 22.14 -46.44 26.63
N TYR A 517 21.66 -45.88 27.73
CA TYR A 517 22.50 -45.24 28.72
C TYR A 517 22.92 -46.28 29.74
N TRP A 518 24.23 -46.50 29.87
CA TRP A 518 24.81 -47.52 30.73
C TRP A 518 25.66 -46.86 31.81
N TYR A 519 25.41 -47.26 33.06
CA TYR A 519 26.15 -46.85 34.24
C TYR A 519 26.77 -48.06 34.90
N TRP A 520 27.98 -47.92 35.45
CA TRP A 520 28.56 -48.92 36.34
C TRP A 520 29.43 -48.27 37.40
N ASN A 521 29.57 -48.95 38.53
CA ASN A 521 30.46 -48.55 39.61
C ASN A 521 30.89 -49.77 40.45
N TYR A 522 31.84 -49.57 41.36
CA TYR A 522 32.38 -50.63 42.24
C TYR A 522 32.53 -50.12 43.67
N TYR A 523 32.44 -51.02 44.64
CA TYR A 523 32.65 -50.71 46.05
C TYR A 523 34.06 -51.13 46.47
N ALA A 524 34.87 -50.19 46.97
CA ALA A 524 36.27 -50.45 47.31
C ALA A 524 36.45 -51.43 48.49
N ASP A 525 35.46 -51.54 49.39
CA ASP A 525 35.44 -52.51 50.49
C ASP A 525 34.86 -53.85 50.02
N ALA A 526 35.75 -54.78 49.66
CA ALA A 526 35.39 -56.11 49.18
C ALA A 526 34.84 -57.06 50.27
N ASP A 527 34.83 -56.64 51.54
CA ASP A 527 34.24 -57.42 52.64
C ASP A 527 32.70 -57.24 52.72
N ASN A 528 32.13 -56.32 51.93
CA ASN A 528 30.68 -56.21 51.73
C ASN A 528 30.15 -57.32 50.80
N SER A 529 28.85 -57.64 50.95
CA SER A 529 28.16 -58.63 50.10
C SER A 529 28.21 -58.25 48.61
N VAL A 530 28.28 -56.95 48.28
CA VAL A 530 28.29 -56.39 46.92
C VAL A 530 29.63 -55.73 46.59
N ALA A 531 30.21 -56.05 45.42
CA ALA A 531 31.47 -55.46 44.93
C ALA A 531 31.32 -54.69 43.62
N PHE A 532 30.39 -55.10 42.75
CA PHE A 532 30.19 -54.51 41.44
C PHE A 532 28.71 -54.25 41.16
N PHE A 533 28.44 -53.11 40.53
CA PHE A 533 27.11 -52.64 40.19
C PHE A 533 27.11 -52.11 38.75
N SER A 534 26.21 -52.60 37.91
CA SER A 534 26.07 -52.14 36.53
C SER A 534 24.61 -52.18 36.09
N GLY A 535 24.15 -51.14 35.41
CA GLY A 535 22.79 -51.08 34.90
C GLY A 535 22.65 -50.16 33.70
N ASN A 536 21.60 -50.39 32.92
CA ASN A 536 21.28 -49.56 31.78
C ASN A 536 19.79 -49.27 31.64
N THR A 537 19.49 -48.16 30.96
CA THR A 537 18.15 -47.75 30.55
C THR A 537 18.15 -47.45 29.05
N ARG A 538 17.01 -47.65 28.39
CA ARG A 538 16.84 -47.34 26.95
C ARG A 538 16.82 -45.83 26.72
N VAL A 539 17.53 -45.34 25.71
CA VAL A 539 17.52 -43.91 25.34
C VAL A 539 16.11 -43.49 24.91
N HIS A 540 15.48 -44.25 24.01
CA HIS A 540 14.13 -43.96 23.51
C HIS A 540 13.11 -43.75 24.64
N PHE A 541 13.07 -44.67 25.62
CA PHE A 541 12.14 -44.57 26.76
C PHE A 541 12.30 -43.25 27.53
N ASN A 542 13.54 -42.80 27.72
CA ASN A 542 13.81 -41.54 28.41
C ASN A 542 13.46 -40.31 27.56
N VAL A 543 13.71 -40.36 26.25
CA VAL A 543 13.31 -39.30 25.30
C VAL A 543 11.79 -39.16 25.26
N GLU A 544 11.06 -40.27 25.16
CA GLU A 544 9.60 -40.29 25.15
C GLU A 544 9.01 -39.74 26.44
N ASN A 545 9.53 -40.17 27.60
CA ASN A 545 9.10 -39.64 28.90
C ASN A 545 9.40 -38.14 29.06
N PHE A 546 10.58 -37.71 28.60
CA PHE A 546 10.95 -36.29 28.61
C PHE A 546 9.99 -35.47 27.74
N LEU A 547 9.76 -35.88 26.48
CA LEU A 547 8.87 -35.19 25.56
C LEU A 547 7.43 -35.20 26.06
N ASN A 548 6.93 -36.30 26.62
CA ASN A 548 5.60 -36.36 27.26
C ASN A 548 5.43 -35.31 28.37
N SER A 549 6.50 -34.99 29.11
CA SER A 549 6.48 -33.95 30.15
C SER A 549 6.61 -32.53 29.58
N VAL A 550 7.43 -32.36 28.55
CA VAL A 550 7.73 -31.06 27.92
C VAL A 550 6.56 -30.57 27.09
N LEU A 551 5.93 -31.43 26.29
CA LEU A 551 4.84 -31.09 25.39
C LEU A 551 3.55 -30.67 26.14
N LYS A 552 3.42 -31.03 27.43
CA LYS A 552 2.35 -30.56 28.31
C LYS A 552 2.56 -29.13 28.81
N LYS A 553 3.78 -28.60 28.75
CA LYS A 553 4.09 -27.22 29.18
C LYS A 553 3.63 -26.24 28.11
N ARG A 554 3.20 -25.05 28.54
CA ARG A 554 2.88 -23.95 27.62
C ARG A 554 4.16 -23.20 27.27
N TYR A 555 4.43 -23.09 25.98
CA TYR A 555 5.50 -22.25 25.44
C TYR A 555 4.88 -21.06 24.72
N ASN A 556 5.41 -19.87 24.98
CA ASN A 556 4.95 -18.64 24.36
C ASN A 556 6.10 -17.98 23.60
N LEU A 557 5.78 -17.41 22.44
CA LEU A 557 6.64 -16.48 21.72
C LEU A 557 6.00 -15.09 21.79
N GLY A 558 6.57 -14.21 22.61
CA GLY A 558 5.88 -12.98 23.01
C GLY A 558 4.58 -13.31 23.75
N ASN A 559 3.45 -12.84 23.21
CA ASN A 559 2.11 -13.11 23.77
C ASN A 559 1.38 -14.27 23.08
N THR A 560 2.02 -14.92 22.11
CA THR A 560 1.39 -15.99 21.32
C THR A 560 1.74 -17.36 21.90
N ALA A 561 0.73 -18.17 22.19
CA ALA A 561 0.91 -19.54 22.62
C ALA A 561 1.29 -20.43 21.43
N LEU A 562 2.35 -21.21 21.59
CA LEU A 562 2.83 -22.18 20.62
C LEU A 562 2.18 -23.54 20.88
N THR A 563 1.97 -24.30 19.80
CA THR A 563 1.57 -25.71 19.90
C THR A 563 2.77 -26.58 19.55
N LEU A 564 3.11 -27.52 20.44
CA LEU A 564 4.21 -28.45 20.24
C LEU A 564 3.67 -29.87 20.01
N THR A 565 4.33 -30.61 19.12
CA THR A 565 4.05 -32.02 18.86
C THR A 565 5.36 -32.76 18.63
N ALA A 566 5.40 -34.06 18.87
CA ALA A 566 6.53 -34.91 18.53
C ALA A 566 6.06 -36.16 17.77
N TYR A 567 6.89 -36.62 16.86
CA TYR A 567 6.68 -37.84 16.09
C TYR A 567 7.88 -38.78 16.27
N PHE A 568 7.60 -40.07 16.48
CA PHE A 568 8.60 -41.12 16.64
C PHE A 568 8.54 -42.06 15.43
N PRO A 569 9.43 -41.91 14.43
CA PRO A 569 9.38 -42.66 13.17
C PRO A 569 9.38 -44.18 13.36
N GLU A 570 10.25 -44.71 14.22
CA GLU A 570 10.36 -46.16 14.46
C GLU A 570 9.08 -46.76 15.03
N GLN A 571 8.32 -45.97 15.79
CA GLN A 571 7.08 -46.39 16.44
C GLN A 571 5.84 -46.01 15.65
N GLN A 572 5.99 -45.12 14.66
CA GLN A 572 4.91 -44.47 13.92
C GLN A 572 3.84 -43.86 14.84
N ASN A 573 4.29 -43.31 15.98
CA ASN A 573 3.42 -42.74 16.99
C ASN A 573 3.63 -41.23 17.15
N TRP A 574 2.57 -40.54 17.55
CA TRP A 574 2.53 -39.11 17.81
C TRP A 574 2.36 -38.83 19.29
N THR A 575 2.98 -37.76 19.75
CA THR A 575 2.75 -37.20 21.09
C THR A 575 2.41 -35.71 20.95
N PRO A 576 1.22 -35.26 21.36
CA PRO A 576 0.06 -36.06 21.79
C PRO A 576 -0.57 -36.88 20.64
N GLU A 577 -1.26 -37.98 20.95
CA GLU A 577 -1.82 -38.93 19.96
C GLU A 577 -2.74 -38.27 18.90
N GLY A 578 -3.44 -37.19 19.27
CA GLY A 578 -4.35 -36.46 18.37
C GLY A 578 -3.67 -35.79 17.17
N ALA A 579 -2.35 -35.61 17.17
CA ALA A 579 -1.62 -34.97 16.06
C ALA A 579 -1.57 -35.82 14.77
N ARG A 580 -1.84 -37.14 14.87
CA ARG A 580 -1.76 -38.10 13.75
C ARG A 580 -2.75 -37.84 12.61
N ASN A 581 -3.90 -37.23 12.90
CA ASN A 581 -5.00 -37.09 11.93
C ASN A 581 -4.81 -35.96 10.91
N GLU A 582 -3.74 -35.17 11.02
CA GLU A 582 -3.54 -33.96 10.23
C GLU A 582 -2.60 -34.20 9.05
N SER A 583 -3.15 -34.06 7.83
CA SER A 583 -2.44 -34.48 6.61
C SER A 583 -1.24 -33.59 6.26
N ASP A 584 -1.27 -32.31 6.65
CA ASP A 584 -0.23 -31.34 6.29
C ASP A 584 0.96 -31.38 7.26
N LEU A 585 0.71 -31.52 8.57
CA LEU A 585 1.77 -31.72 9.55
C LEU A 585 2.55 -33.02 9.29
N THR A 586 1.82 -34.10 8.95
CA THR A 586 2.43 -35.38 8.59
C THR A 586 3.33 -35.26 7.35
N LYS A 587 2.98 -34.40 6.36
CA LYS A 587 3.86 -34.15 5.19
C LYS A 587 5.18 -33.53 5.62
N LEU A 588 5.12 -32.48 6.44
CA LEU A 588 6.30 -31.74 6.86
C LEU A 588 7.21 -32.59 7.75
N VAL A 589 6.64 -33.38 8.65
CA VAL A 589 7.41 -34.32 9.50
C VAL A 589 8.07 -35.42 8.68
N LYS A 590 7.37 -36.04 7.72
CA LYS A 590 8.00 -37.02 6.81
C LYS A 590 9.14 -36.39 5.99
N LEU A 591 8.97 -35.15 5.52
CA LEU A 591 10.04 -34.44 4.83
C LEU A 591 11.26 -34.25 5.74
N THR A 592 11.03 -33.88 7.01
CA THR A 592 12.07 -33.71 8.03
C THR A 592 12.78 -35.03 8.37
N GLU A 593 12.01 -36.12 8.45
CA GLU A 593 12.53 -37.48 8.67
C GLU A 593 13.49 -37.89 7.56
N ILE A 594 13.17 -37.52 6.33
CA ILE A 594 13.95 -37.94 5.18
C ILE A 594 15.13 -36.99 4.92
N SER A 595 14.94 -35.68 5.11
CA SER A 595 16.00 -34.68 4.91
C SER A 595 17.01 -34.65 6.06
N GLN A 596 16.61 -35.07 7.26
CA GLN A 596 17.40 -34.98 8.49
C GLN A 596 17.89 -33.55 8.77
N THR A 597 17.18 -32.55 8.24
CA THR A 597 17.44 -31.11 8.45
C THR A 597 16.21 -30.43 9.03
N LEU A 598 16.40 -29.25 9.62
CA LEU A 598 15.29 -28.43 10.07
C LEU A 598 14.46 -27.96 8.87
N GLU A 599 13.18 -28.31 8.86
CA GLU A 599 12.24 -27.91 7.82
C GLU A 599 11.19 -26.97 8.36
N THR A 600 10.77 -26.00 7.55
CA THR A 600 9.70 -25.06 7.89
C THR A 600 8.69 -24.99 6.77
N GLY A 601 7.40 -24.87 7.10
CA GLY A 601 6.34 -24.73 6.11
C GLY A 601 5.10 -24.07 6.67
N ARG A 602 4.21 -23.62 5.78
CA ARG A 602 2.85 -23.22 6.14
C ARG A 602 1.97 -24.45 6.05
N ILE A 603 1.22 -24.74 7.11
CA ILE A 603 0.36 -25.94 7.17
C ILE A 603 -1.04 -25.57 7.66
N ASN A 604 -2.03 -26.37 7.28
CA ASN A 604 -3.31 -26.38 7.96
C ASN A 604 -3.27 -27.42 9.09
N TYR A 605 -3.71 -27.01 10.28
CA TYR A 605 -3.79 -27.85 11.47
C TYR A 605 -5.04 -27.44 12.25
N ALA A 606 -5.95 -28.38 12.51
CA ALA A 606 -7.24 -28.12 13.18
C ALA A 606 -8.04 -26.96 12.54
N ASP A 607 -8.22 -27.01 11.21
CA ASP A 607 -8.91 -26.00 10.39
C ASP A 607 -8.36 -24.56 10.48
N ARG A 608 -7.12 -24.41 10.95
CA ARG A 608 -6.44 -23.11 11.04
C ARG A 608 -5.07 -23.18 10.38
N ARG A 609 -4.60 -22.02 9.90
CA ARG A 609 -3.27 -21.89 9.30
C ARG A 609 -2.21 -21.66 10.36
N TYR A 610 -1.18 -22.48 10.32
CA TYR A 610 -0.01 -22.39 11.19
C TYR A 610 1.25 -22.28 10.34
N LEU A 611 2.22 -21.56 10.88
CA LEU A 611 3.60 -21.66 10.48
C LEU A 611 4.25 -22.75 11.34
N ALA A 612 4.75 -23.81 10.71
CA ALA A 612 5.32 -24.97 11.37
C ALA A 612 6.84 -25.04 11.16
N THR A 613 7.57 -25.39 12.21
CA THR A 613 9.00 -25.72 12.17
C THR A 613 9.20 -27.11 12.77
N CYS A 614 9.87 -28.00 12.06
CA CYS A 614 10.19 -29.35 12.49
C CYS A 614 11.70 -29.51 12.64
N LEU A 615 12.14 -30.03 13.79
CA LEU A 615 13.54 -30.30 14.09
C LEU A 615 13.71 -31.81 14.32
N PRO A 616 14.58 -32.51 13.56
CA PRO A 616 15.02 -33.84 13.93
C PRO A 616 15.88 -33.74 15.19
N GLY A 617 15.58 -34.55 16.20
CA GLY A 617 16.27 -34.50 17.49
C GLY A 617 17.77 -34.76 17.36
N ILE A 618 18.59 -33.85 17.90
CA ILE A 618 20.05 -34.01 17.93
C ILE A 618 20.41 -34.83 19.17
N LYS A 619 19.93 -34.39 20.34
CA LYS A 619 19.97 -35.15 21.60
C LYS A 619 18.74 -36.03 21.77
N LEU A 620 17.59 -35.61 21.24
CA LEU A 620 16.34 -36.36 21.28
C LEU A 620 16.29 -37.45 20.20
N LYS A 621 17.22 -38.41 20.27
CA LYS A 621 17.41 -39.45 19.25
C LYS A 621 16.12 -40.22 18.95
N GLY A 622 15.81 -40.37 17.66
CA GLY A 622 14.63 -41.08 17.19
C GLY A 622 13.31 -40.29 17.30
N ALA A 623 13.35 -39.01 17.69
CA ALA A 623 12.18 -38.14 17.75
C ALA A 623 12.33 -36.94 16.80
N ILE A 624 11.22 -36.54 16.18
CA ILE A 624 11.10 -35.29 15.42
C ILE A 624 10.15 -34.39 16.20
N VAL A 625 10.63 -33.22 16.62
CA VAL A 625 9.84 -32.27 17.40
C VAL A 625 9.39 -31.13 16.50
N SER A 626 8.10 -30.84 16.51
CA SER A 626 7.47 -29.81 15.70
C SER A 626 6.88 -28.72 16.58
N CYS A 627 7.11 -27.47 16.18
CA CYS A 627 6.55 -26.27 16.80
C CYS A 627 5.67 -25.52 15.81
N LEU A 628 4.49 -25.11 16.27
CA LEU A 628 3.42 -24.50 15.47
C LEU A 628 3.08 -23.12 16.01
N PHE A 629 3.20 -22.10 15.14
CA PHE A 629 2.83 -20.72 15.41
C PHE A 629 1.55 -20.34 14.64
N PRO A 630 0.48 -19.87 15.31
CA PRO A 630 -0.76 -19.47 14.63
C PRO A 630 -0.55 -18.30 13.67
N GLN A 631 -0.84 -18.49 12.37
CA GLN A 631 -0.65 -17.42 11.37
C GLN A 631 -1.62 -16.25 11.57
N SER A 632 -2.76 -16.49 12.24
CA SER A 632 -3.76 -15.46 12.57
C SER A 632 -3.21 -14.31 13.39
N GLU A 633 -2.18 -14.54 14.22
CA GLU A 633 -1.53 -13.48 15.01
C GLU A 633 -0.74 -12.51 14.13
N ILE A 634 -0.04 -13.04 13.13
CA ILE A 634 0.65 -12.23 12.13
C ILE A 634 -0.39 -11.47 11.29
N ASP A 635 -1.42 -12.18 10.82
CA ASP A 635 -2.49 -11.60 10.00
C ASP A 635 -3.20 -10.45 10.73
N SER A 636 -3.52 -10.62 12.02
CA SER A 636 -4.17 -9.58 12.83
C SER A 636 -3.30 -8.32 13.00
N GLN A 637 -1.99 -8.47 13.17
CA GLN A 637 -1.08 -7.31 13.26
C GLN A 637 -1.00 -6.55 11.94
N ILE A 638 -0.90 -7.29 10.82
CA ILE A 638 -0.87 -6.72 9.48
C ILE A 638 -2.19 -6.03 9.14
N ASP A 639 -3.33 -6.63 9.46
CA ASP A 639 -4.64 -6.05 9.21
C ASP A 639 -4.87 -4.78 10.05
N SER A 640 -4.42 -4.75 11.31
CA SER A 640 -4.47 -3.54 12.14
C SER A 640 -3.66 -2.40 11.52
N GLN A 641 -2.44 -2.67 11.05
CA GLN A 641 -1.61 -1.65 10.38
C GLN A 641 -2.24 -1.20 9.05
N ARG A 642 -2.81 -2.12 8.28
CA ARG A 642 -3.53 -1.83 7.04
C ARG A 642 -4.71 -0.89 7.29
N ILE A 643 -5.49 -1.13 8.33
CA ILE A 643 -6.60 -0.24 8.73
C ILE A 643 -6.10 1.15 9.09
N GLN A 644 -5.01 1.26 9.88
CA GLN A 644 -4.42 2.56 10.23
C GLN A 644 -3.94 3.34 8.99
N ILE A 645 -3.32 2.65 8.04
CA ILE A 645 -2.91 3.23 6.75
C ILE A 645 -4.12 3.75 5.97
N TYR A 646 -5.19 2.96 5.86
CA TYR A 646 -6.41 3.38 5.16
C TYR A 646 -7.12 4.55 5.85
N GLN A 647 -7.15 4.57 7.19
CA GLN A 647 -7.66 5.71 7.95
C GLN A 647 -6.84 6.98 7.68
N GLY A 648 -5.50 6.87 7.65
CA GLY A 648 -4.61 7.99 7.30
C GLY A 648 -4.85 8.52 5.89
N MET A 649 -4.98 7.63 4.89
CA MET A 649 -5.31 8.02 3.51
C MET A 649 -6.67 8.69 3.40
N ALA A 650 -7.69 8.16 4.08
CA ALA A 650 -9.03 8.73 4.10
C ALA A 650 -9.02 10.14 4.73
N LEU A 651 -8.29 10.33 5.83
CA LEU A 651 -8.12 11.64 6.46
C LEU A 651 -7.47 12.65 5.52
N ILE A 652 -6.38 12.27 4.84
CA ILE A 652 -5.71 13.13 3.84
C ILE A 652 -6.68 13.50 2.72
N MET A 653 -7.49 12.54 2.23
CA MET A 653 -8.47 12.79 1.18
C MET A 653 -9.58 13.75 1.64
N ILE A 654 -10.09 13.59 2.87
CA ILE A 654 -11.10 14.49 3.45
C ILE A 654 -10.54 15.91 3.61
N ILE A 655 -9.34 16.06 4.19
CA ILE A 655 -8.67 17.36 4.34
C ILE A 655 -8.47 18.01 2.97
N SER A 656 -8.09 17.21 1.98
CA SER A 656 -7.90 17.67 0.61
C SER A 656 -9.20 18.18 0.00
N VAL A 657 -10.29 17.42 0.08
CA VAL A 657 -11.60 17.86 -0.43
C VAL A 657 -12.08 19.13 0.28
N LEU A 658 -11.97 19.19 1.61
CA LEU A 658 -12.30 20.38 2.39
C LEU A 658 -11.48 21.60 1.96
N THR A 659 -10.17 21.43 1.81
CA THR A 659 -9.26 22.50 1.36
C THR A 659 -9.62 22.94 -0.06
N GLY A 660 -9.92 22.01 -0.97
CA GLY A 660 -10.36 22.33 -2.33
C GLY A 660 -11.69 23.09 -2.37
N LEU A 661 -12.65 22.74 -1.50
CA LEU A 661 -13.91 23.46 -1.35
C LEU A 661 -13.70 24.87 -0.78
N LEU A 662 -12.83 25.02 0.23
CA LEU A 662 -12.46 26.31 0.79
C LEU A 662 -11.79 27.21 -0.25
N LEU A 663 -10.83 26.68 -1.02
CA LEU A 663 -10.16 27.41 -2.09
C LEU A 663 -11.15 27.83 -3.19
N SER A 664 -12.11 26.96 -3.53
CA SER A 664 -13.14 27.30 -4.51
C SER A 664 -14.05 28.43 -4.03
N LYS A 665 -14.45 28.41 -2.76
CA LYS A 665 -15.34 29.42 -2.19
C LYS A 665 -14.62 30.76 -2.01
N ASN A 666 -13.41 30.73 -1.48
CA ASN A 666 -12.70 31.95 -1.07
C ASN A 666 -11.95 32.62 -2.22
N PHE A 667 -11.55 31.87 -3.26
CA PHE A 667 -10.73 32.43 -4.34
C PHE A 667 -11.41 32.40 -5.71
N LEU A 668 -11.97 31.25 -6.11
CA LEU A 668 -12.53 31.09 -7.46
C LEU A 668 -13.87 31.80 -7.66
N GLN A 669 -14.72 31.84 -6.62
CA GLN A 669 -16.02 32.49 -6.70
C GLN A 669 -15.93 34.02 -6.81
N PRO A 670 -15.16 34.74 -5.97
CA PRO A 670 -15.01 36.20 -6.10
C PRO A 670 -14.49 36.65 -7.48
N VAL A 671 -13.48 35.95 -8.01
CA VAL A 671 -12.97 36.23 -9.37
C VAL A 671 -14.04 36.00 -10.43
N GLY A 672 -14.91 35.01 -10.24
CA GLY A 672 -16.08 34.77 -11.08
C GLY A 672 -17.08 35.93 -11.06
N GLU A 673 -17.39 36.47 -9.87
CA GLU A 673 -18.28 37.62 -9.67
C GLU A 673 -17.73 38.90 -10.31
N LEU A 674 -16.43 39.20 -10.19
CA LEU A 674 -15.80 40.34 -10.88
C LEU A 674 -15.93 40.23 -12.40
N ASN A 675 -15.75 39.04 -12.97
CA ASN A 675 -15.94 38.83 -14.40
C ASN A 675 -17.40 39.04 -14.85
N LEU A 676 -18.38 38.77 -13.97
CA LEU A 676 -19.79 39.14 -14.23
C LEU A 676 -19.96 40.66 -14.17
N GLY A 677 -19.37 41.32 -13.17
CA GLY A 677 -19.35 42.79 -13.06
C GLY A 677 -18.78 43.48 -14.30
N MET A 678 -17.63 43.02 -14.79
CA MET A 678 -17.00 43.54 -16.01
C MET A 678 -17.90 43.37 -17.25
N LYS A 679 -18.64 42.26 -17.34
CA LYS A 679 -19.60 42.04 -18.44
C LYS A 679 -20.82 42.96 -18.33
N ALA A 680 -21.28 43.26 -17.11
CA ALA A 680 -22.38 44.20 -16.87
C ALA A 680 -21.97 45.63 -17.25
N LEU A 681 -20.77 46.07 -16.84
CA LEU A 681 -20.21 47.36 -17.25
C LEU A 681 -20.12 47.50 -18.77
N ARG A 682 -19.69 46.46 -19.50
CA ARG A 682 -19.64 46.47 -20.98
C ARG A 682 -21.03 46.62 -21.62
N ARG A 683 -22.08 46.19 -20.93
CA ARG A 683 -23.48 46.33 -21.37
C ARG A 683 -24.11 47.64 -20.88
N ARG A 684 -23.35 48.51 -20.20
CA ARG A 684 -23.83 49.72 -19.52
C ARG A 684 -24.94 49.46 -18.51
N ASP A 685 -24.97 48.28 -17.92
CA ASP A 685 -25.88 47.93 -16.81
C ASP A 685 -25.25 48.43 -15.50
N THR A 686 -25.46 49.72 -15.21
CA THR A 686 -24.84 50.42 -14.07
C THR A 686 -25.47 50.08 -12.72
N ASP A 687 -26.57 49.32 -12.70
CA ASP A 687 -27.22 48.84 -11.47
C ASP A 687 -26.64 47.52 -10.95
N PHE A 688 -25.86 46.81 -11.77
CA PHE A 688 -25.19 45.60 -11.33
C PHE A 688 -24.17 45.91 -10.22
N ARG A 689 -24.21 45.12 -9.15
CA ARG A 689 -23.26 45.18 -8.04
C ARG A 689 -22.62 43.82 -7.82
N VAL A 690 -21.30 43.81 -7.76
CA VAL A 690 -20.50 42.62 -7.46
C VAL A 690 -20.67 42.29 -5.98
N LYS A 691 -21.00 41.04 -5.66
CA LYS A 691 -21.25 40.59 -4.28
C LYS A 691 -20.10 39.70 -3.79
N ILE A 692 -19.03 40.31 -3.34
CA ILE A 692 -17.87 39.60 -2.78
C ILE A 692 -17.87 39.79 -1.27
N ASN A 693 -18.33 38.76 -0.56
CA ASN A 693 -18.34 38.75 0.89
C ASN A 693 -16.99 38.23 1.43
N SER A 694 -15.92 38.98 1.19
CA SER A 694 -14.59 38.70 1.74
C SER A 694 -14.03 39.96 2.40
N GLN A 695 -13.18 39.80 3.42
CA GLN A 695 -12.48 40.91 4.09
C GLN A 695 -11.01 41.03 3.64
N ASP A 696 -10.67 40.40 2.52
CA ASP A 696 -9.36 40.44 1.90
C ASP A 696 -9.34 41.43 0.72
N GLU A 697 -8.23 41.44 -0.02
CA GLU A 697 -8.03 42.31 -1.18
C GLU A 697 -9.08 42.10 -2.29
N LEU A 698 -9.70 40.91 -2.37
CA LEU A 698 -10.76 40.65 -3.35
C LEU A 698 -12.08 41.31 -2.93
N GLY A 699 -12.34 41.40 -1.62
CA GLY A 699 -13.45 42.19 -1.06
C GLY A 699 -13.28 43.67 -1.37
N GLU A 700 -12.12 44.24 -1.03
CA GLU A 700 -11.79 45.64 -1.30
C GLU A 700 -11.88 45.99 -2.79
N LEU A 701 -11.43 45.09 -3.67
CA LEU A 701 -11.57 45.25 -5.11
C LEU A 701 -13.04 45.22 -5.56
N GLY A 702 -13.86 44.37 -4.94
CA GLY A 702 -15.31 44.33 -5.17
C GLY A 702 -16.01 45.64 -4.78
N ASP A 703 -15.65 46.20 -3.63
CA ASP A 703 -16.19 47.48 -3.14
C ASP A 703 -15.74 48.65 -4.03
N THR A 704 -14.46 48.70 -4.40
CA THR A 704 -13.92 49.70 -5.32
C THR A 704 -14.61 49.63 -6.69
N PHE A 705 -14.85 48.43 -7.21
CA PHE A 705 -15.61 48.25 -8.45
C PHE A 705 -17.03 48.78 -8.34
N ASN A 706 -17.72 48.49 -7.22
CA ASN A 706 -19.07 48.98 -6.96
C ASN A 706 -19.13 50.52 -6.85
N GLN A 707 -18.11 51.15 -6.25
CA GLN A 707 -17.99 52.62 -6.19
C GLN A 707 -17.85 53.23 -7.59
N MET A 708 -16.93 52.71 -8.42
CA MET A 708 -16.78 53.18 -9.81
C MET A 708 -18.07 53.04 -10.62
N MET A 709 -18.83 51.94 -10.43
CA MET A 709 -20.12 51.76 -11.09
C MET A 709 -21.16 52.81 -10.68
N GLU A 710 -21.09 53.31 -9.46
CA GLU A 710 -21.94 54.39 -8.95
C GLU A 710 -21.57 55.74 -9.56
N GLU A 711 -20.28 56.08 -9.60
CA GLU A 711 -19.79 57.30 -10.24
C GLU A 711 -20.15 57.37 -11.73
N VAL A 712 -20.01 56.26 -12.46
CA VAL A 712 -20.41 56.16 -13.87
C VAL A 712 -21.92 56.38 -14.04
N LYS A 713 -22.73 55.87 -13.10
CA LYS A 713 -24.19 56.08 -13.12
C LYS A 713 -24.54 57.54 -12.90
N GLU A 714 -23.90 58.22 -11.95
CA GLU A 714 -24.11 59.65 -11.67
C GLU A 714 -23.74 60.53 -12.85
N MET A 715 -22.60 60.26 -13.50
CA MET A 715 -22.16 60.99 -14.70
C MET A 715 -23.19 60.91 -15.84
N LEU A 716 -23.70 59.71 -16.13
CA LEU A 716 -24.73 59.50 -17.16
C LEU A 716 -26.05 60.21 -16.83
N LEU A 717 -26.39 60.33 -15.55
CA LEU A 717 -27.62 61.00 -15.10
C LEU A 717 -27.51 62.53 -15.22
N ALA A 718 -26.33 63.10 -14.93
CA ALA A 718 -26.08 64.54 -14.98
C ALA A 718 -26.18 65.10 -16.41
N GLY A 719 -25.64 64.42 -17.41
CA GLY A 719 -25.73 64.84 -18.82
C GLY A 719 -27.17 64.91 -19.36
N ALA A 720 -28.07 64.07 -18.87
CA ALA A 720 -29.47 64.05 -19.31
C ALA A 720 -30.31 65.26 -18.81
N VAL A 721 -29.96 65.83 -17.65
CA VAL A 721 -30.69 66.98 -17.07
C VAL A 721 -30.35 68.29 -17.78
N GLN A 722 -29.11 68.44 -18.25
CA GLN A 722 -28.63 69.70 -18.82
C GLN A 722 -29.13 70.00 -20.24
N GLN A 723 -29.40 68.98 -21.06
CA GLN A 723 -29.96 69.18 -22.40
C GLN A 723 -31.29 69.97 -22.41
N CYS A 724 -31.91 70.19 -21.24
CA CYS A 724 -33.12 70.99 -21.06
C CYS A 724 -32.91 72.47 -20.67
N LEU A 725 -31.68 72.98 -20.51
CA LEU A 725 -31.42 74.32 -19.93
C LEU A 725 -31.46 75.50 -20.92
N ILE A 726 -31.07 75.32 -22.18
CA ILE A 726 -31.26 76.32 -23.26
C ILE A 726 -32.44 75.85 -24.11
N PRO A 727 -33.49 76.66 -24.27
CA PRO A 727 -34.70 76.18 -24.93
C PRO A 727 -34.52 76.07 -26.44
N GLU A 728 -34.94 74.94 -27.04
CA GLU A 728 -35.03 74.81 -28.51
C GLU A 728 -36.05 75.78 -29.13
N LYS A 729 -37.00 76.28 -28.33
CA LYS A 729 -38.03 77.25 -28.75
C LYS A 729 -38.21 78.36 -27.71
N PHE A 730 -38.15 79.60 -28.16
CA PHE A 730 -38.37 80.81 -27.36
C PHE A 730 -39.44 81.69 -28.02
N PRO A 731 -40.09 82.63 -27.31
CA PRO A 731 -41.17 83.44 -27.87
C PRO A 731 -40.70 84.32 -29.02
N GLU A 732 -41.55 84.47 -30.05
CA GLU A 732 -41.31 85.42 -31.13
C GLU A 732 -41.44 86.87 -30.61
N ILE A 733 -40.43 87.70 -30.89
CA ILE A 733 -40.44 89.12 -30.56
C ILE A 733 -41.04 89.87 -31.76
N ALA A 734 -42.22 90.46 -31.57
CA ALA A 734 -42.92 91.18 -32.63
C ALA A 734 -42.06 92.31 -33.21
N GLY A 735 -41.87 92.34 -34.54
CA GLY A 735 -41.06 93.36 -35.22
C GLY A 735 -39.55 93.10 -35.20
N TYR A 736 -39.09 91.98 -34.62
CA TYR A 736 -37.68 91.62 -34.56
C TYR A 736 -37.41 90.23 -35.17
N ASP A 737 -36.18 90.04 -35.63
CA ASP A 737 -35.59 88.75 -35.97
C ASP A 737 -34.57 88.43 -34.87
N CYS A 738 -34.80 87.33 -34.15
CA CYS A 738 -34.03 86.95 -32.96
C CYS A 738 -33.54 85.51 -33.07
N ILE A 739 -32.25 85.29 -32.86
CA ILE A 739 -31.60 83.99 -32.94
C ILE A 739 -30.78 83.77 -31.69
N ILE A 740 -30.94 82.62 -31.05
CA ILE A 740 -30.03 82.11 -30.02
C ILE A 740 -29.28 80.92 -30.61
N TYR A 741 -27.96 80.91 -30.50
CA TYR A 741 -27.11 79.78 -30.86
C TYR A 741 -26.28 79.36 -29.64
N ASN A 742 -26.18 78.06 -29.38
CA ASN A 742 -25.30 77.47 -28.38
C ASN A 742 -24.70 76.17 -28.92
N LYS A 743 -23.39 75.97 -28.70
CA LYS A 743 -22.70 74.69 -28.85
C LYS A 743 -21.82 74.47 -27.62
N MET A 744 -22.09 73.40 -26.87
CA MET A 744 -21.35 73.07 -25.65
C MET A 744 -19.98 72.43 -25.96
N ALA A 745 -18.98 72.70 -25.12
CA ALA A 745 -17.64 72.12 -25.22
C ALA A 745 -17.53 70.68 -24.67
N THR A 746 -18.30 70.37 -23.63
CA THR A 746 -18.35 69.03 -23.00
C THR A 746 -19.79 68.53 -22.93
N ASP A 747 -20.00 67.33 -22.37
CA ASP A 747 -21.34 66.80 -22.08
C ASP A 747 -22.18 67.73 -21.17
N VAL A 748 -21.53 68.70 -20.49
CA VAL A 748 -22.12 69.57 -19.48
C VAL A 748 -21.53 71.01 -19.54
N GLY A 749 -22.24 71.95 -20.17
CA GLY A 749 -21.86 73.37 -20.34
C GLY A 749 -22.13 74.33 -19.15
N GLY A 750 -21.55 75.53 -19.21
CA GLY A 750 -21.75 76.65 -18.27
C GLY A 750 -22.66 77.76 -18.81
N ASP A 751 -22.79 77.88 -20.13
CA ASP A 751 -23.50 78.98 -20.78
C ASP A 751 -25.04 78.95 -20.60
N TYR A 752 -25.64 80.14 -20.54
CA TYR A 752 -27.07 80.34 -20.40
C TYR A 752 -27.58 81.45 -21.33
N ALA A 753 -28.54 81.13 -22.20
CA ALA A 753 -29.26 82.10 -23.01
C ALA A 753 -30.76 81.78 -23.06
N ASP A 754 -31.61 82.81 -22.96
CA ASP A 754 -33.06 82.65 -23.02
C ASP A 754 -33.79 83.98 -23.35
N VAL A 755 -35.06 83.90 -23.72
CA VAL A 755 -35.96 85.03 -23.97
C VAL A 755 -37.27 84.82 -23.21
N PHE A 756 -37.65 85.76 -22.34
CA PHE A 756 -38.89 85.71 -21.59
C PHE A 756 -39.85 86.83 -22.01
N PRO A 757 -41.14 86.52 -22.24
CA PRO A 757 -42.14 87.56 -22.46
C PRO A 757 -42.46 88.27 -21.13
N LEU A 758 -42.54 89.59 -21.16
CA LEU A 758 -42.96 90.45 -20.06
C LEU A 758 -44.33 91.08 -20.36
N SER A 759 -44.90 91.78 -19.39
CA SER A 759 -46.16 92.50 -19.62
C SER A 759 -46.00 93.64 -20.64
N GLY A 760 -47.00 93.83 -21.49
CA GLY A 760 -47.08 94.97 -22.40
C GLY A 760 -46.21 94.86 -23.66
N ASN A 761 -46.07 93.66 -24.25
CA ASN A 761 -45.27 93.43 -25.47
C ASN A 761 -43.77 93.78 -25.29
N ARG A 762 -43.28 93.52 -24.07
CA ARG A 762 -41.86 93.66 -23.70
C ARG A 762 -41.22 92.28 -23.57
N PHE A 763 -39.93 92.19 -23.85
CA PHE A 763 -39.20 90.92 -23.84
C PHE A 763 -37.89 91.08 -23.08
N LEU A 764 -37.63 90.17 -22.14
CA LEU A 764 -36.35 90.07 -21.44
C LEU A 764 -35.47 89.07 -22.19
N VAL A 765 -34.35 89.52 -22.74
CA VAL A 765 -33.33 88.64 -23.32
C VAL A 765 -32.13 88.62 -22.40
N VAL A 766 -31.61 87.43 -22.14
CA VAL A 766 -30.49 87.23 -21.21
C VAL A 766 -29.42 86.36 -21.84
N LEU A 767 -28.17 86.65 -21.50
CA LEU A 767 -27.01 85.81 -21.82
C LEU A 767 -26.07 85.85 -20.62
N GLY A 768 -25.46 84.72 -20.27
CA GLY A 768 -24.41 84.69 -19.28
C GLY A 768 -23.64 83.39 -19.26
N ASP A 769 -22.48 83.43 -18.64
CA ASP A 769 -21.53 82.33 -18.54
C ASP A 769 -21.04 82.18 -17.10
N VAL A 770 -20.96 80.94 -16.64
CA VAL A 770 -20.51 80.57 -15.29
C VAL A 770 -19.04 80.15 -15.34
N THR A 771 -18.21 80.74 -14.48
CA THR A 771 -16.78 80.42 -14.39
C THR A 771 -16.50 78.91 -14.28
N GLY A 772 -15.85 78.33 -15.30
CA GLY A 772 -15.49 76.92 -15.44
C GLY A 772 -16.64 76.01 -15.89
N HIS A 773 -16.33 74.86 -16.49
CA HIS A 773 -17.33 73.92 -17.05
C HIS A 773 -17.73 72.78 -16.08
N GLY A 774 -18.74 71.99 -16.44
CA GLY A 774 -19.15 70.77 -15.72
C GLY A 774 -20.32 70.91 -14.74
N VAL A 775 -20.61 69.84 -13.98
CA VAL A 775 -21.91 69.64 -13.29
C VAL A 775 -22.23 70.78 -12.31
N SER A 776 -21.24 71.29 -11.58
CA SER A 776 -21.44 72.40 -10.65
C SER A 776 -21.90 73.70 -11.33
N SER A 777 -21.43 73.96 -12.55
CA SER A 777 -21.78 75.17 -13.30
C SER A 777 -23.19 75.04 -13.89
N SER A 778 -23.54 73.85 -14.39
CA SER A 778 -24.88 73.55 -14.90
C SER A 778 -25.98 73.73 -13.84
N ILE A 779 -25.72 73.35 -12.58
CA ILE A 779 -26.66 73.55 -11.46
C ILE A 779 -26.87 75.05 -11.21
N LEU A 780 -25.79 75.85 -11.24
CA LEU A 780 -25.90 77.31 -11.06
C LEU A 780 -26.73 77.94 -12.19
N THR A 781 -26.50 77.53 -13.43
CA THR A 781 -27.27 77.96 -14.60
C THR A 781 -28.77 77.64 -14.45
N ALA A 782 -29.12 76.43 -13.97
CA ALA A 782 -30.49 76.06 -13.69
C ALA A 782 -31.15 76.96 -12.62
N MET A 783 -30.40 77.29 -11.55
CA MET A 783 -30.88 78.17 -10.47
C MET A 783 -31.08 79.61 -10.96
N VAL A 784 -30.14 80.13 -11.76
CA VAL A 784 -30.25 81.47 -12.37
C VAL A 784 -31.44 81.51 -13.31
N LYS A 785 -31.63 80.51 -14.18
CA LYS A 785 -32.80 80.40 -15.06
C LYS A 785 -34.11 80.45 -14.29
N ALA A 786 -34.24 79.63 -13.25
CA ALA A 786 -35.45 79.60 -12.41
C ALA A 786 -35.73 80.97 -11.77
N GLN A 787 -34.70 81.67 -11.33
CA GLN A 787 -34.83 82.98 -10.70
C GLN A 787 -35.15 84.10 -11.71
N VAL A 788 -34.53 84.09 -12.89
CA VAL A 788 -34.84 85.00 -14.01
C VAL A 788 -36.30 84.81 -14.45
N PHE A 789 -36.75 83.57 -14.63
CA PHE A 789 -38.14 83.25 -14.96
C PHE A 789 -39.13 83.84 -13.94
N ARG A 790 -38.84 83.69 -12.64
CA ARG A 790 -39.66 84.28 -11.56
C ARG A 790 -39.68 85.81 -11.61
N PHE A 791 -38.57 86.45 -11.96
CA PHE A 791 -38.51 87.91 -12.06
C PHE A 791 -39.20 88.47 -13.29
N ALA A 792 -39.10 87.77 -14.42
CA ALA A 792 -39.82 88.11 -15.65
C ALA A 792 -41.33 88.18 -15.38
N GLN A 793 -41.89 87.21 -14.63
CA GLN A 793 -43.30 87.23 -14.23
C GLN A 793 -43.72 88.41 -13.33
N LYS A 794 -42.77 89.02 -12.61
CA LYS A 794 -43.02 90.12 -11.66
C LYS A 794 -42.69 91.50 -12.22
N ASN A 795 -42.32 91.62 -13.50
CA ASN A 795 -41.91 92.87 -14.17
C ASN A 795 -40.91 93.73 -13.37
N ARG A 796 -39.88 93.08 -12.81
CA ARG A 796 -38.81 93.76 -12.07
C ARG A 796 -37.91 94.55 -13.02
N SER A 797 -37.28 95.62 -12.52
CA SER A 797 -36.28 96.37 -13.30
C SER A 797 -35.01 95.54 -13.48
N LEU A 798 -34.24 95.79 -14.56
CA LEU A 798 -32.98 95.07 -14.82
C LEU A 798 -32.01 95.16 -13.64
N SER A 799 -31.82 96.35 -13.06
CA SER A 799 -30.96 96.54 -11.89
C SER A 799 -31.39 95.69 -10.68
N GLU A 800 -32.70 95.53 -10.45
CA GLU A 800 -33.22 94.66 -9.38
C GLU A 800 -32.96 93.18 -9.67
N ILE A 801 -33.14 92.76 -10.93
CA ILE A 801 -32.88 91.38 -11.38
C ILE A 801 -31.40 91.04 -11.14
N LEU A 802 -30.48 91.84 -11.68
CA LEU A 802 -29.04 91.60 -11.58
C LEU A 802 -28.57 91.63 -10.12
N ARG A 803 -29.03 92.60 -9.31
CA ARG A 803 -28.67 92.68 -7.89
C ARG A 803 -29.12 91.43 -7.13
N SER A 804 -30.36 90.99 -7.34
CA SER A 804 -30.88 89.83 -6.60
C SER A 804 -30.27 88.52 -7.06
N LEU A 805 -29.93 88.38 -8.36
CA LEU A 805 -29.15 87.24 -8.84
C LEU A 805 -27.74 87.24 -8.22
N SER A 806 -27.08 88.40 -8.17
CA SER A 806 -25.75 88.53 -7.57
C SER A 806 -25.74 88.18 -6.07
N GLU A 807 -26.74 88.64 -5.31
CA GLU A 807 -26.94 88.28 -3.89
C GLU A 807 -27.18 86.77 -3.72
N MET A 808 -28.03 86.16 -4.54
CA MET A 808 -28.32 84.72 -4.51
C MET A 808 -27.06 83.89 -4.74
N ILE A 809 -26.28 84.21 -5.77
CA ILE A 809 -25.03 83.51 -6.09
C ILE A 809 -24.00 83.70 -4.97
N TYR A 810 -23.88 84.92 -4.44
CA TYR A 810 -22.97 85.26 -3.35
C TYR A 810 -23.25 84.45 -2.07
N GLU A 811 -24.52 84.38 -1.65
CA GLU A 811 -24.93 83.67 -0.43
C GLU A 811 -24.75 82.15 -0.54
N LEU A 812 -25.09 81.58 -1.70
CA LEU A 812 -25.05 80.13 -1.91
C LEU A 812 -23.63 79.60 -2.13
N LEU A 813 -22.79 80.31 -2.88
CA LEU A 813 -21.50 79.77 -3.36
C LEU A 813 -20.27 80.42 -2.72
N ARG A 814 -20.44 81.46 -1.88
CA ARG A 814 -19.38 82.10 -1.08
C ARG A 814 -18.05 82.27 -1.86
N TYR A 815 -18.10 82.94 -3.01
CA TYR A 815 -16.96 83.25 -3.90
C TYR A 815 -16.33 82.09 -4.69
N ARG A 816 -16.82 80.86 -4.61
CA ARG A 816 -16.22 79.72 -5.33
C ARG A 816 -16.52 79.69 -6.83
N LYS A 817 -17.61 80.33 -7.25
CA LYS A 817 -18.06 80.46 -8.64
C LYS A 817 -18.67 81.84 -8.83
N LEU A 818 -18.41 82.44 -9.99
CA LEU A 818 -19.02 83.69 -10.45
C LEU A 818 -19.73 83.43 -11.77
N MET A 819 -20.63 84.33 -12.15
CA MET A 819 -21.30 84.29 -13.45
C MET A 819 -21.21 85.67 -14.12
N THR A 820 -20.64 85.73 -15.31
CA THR A 820 -20.79 86.91 -16.16
C THR A 820 -22.19 86.90 -16.75
N PHE A 821 -22.86 88.05 -16.81
CA PHE A 821 -24.26 88.09 -17.23
C PHE A 821 -24.60 89.41 -17.88
N CYS A 822 -25.39 89.40 -18.95
CA CYS A 822 -25.98 90.59 -19.51
C CYS A 822 -27.46 90.35 -19.80
N ALA A 823 -28.24 91.42 -19.67
CA ALA A 823 -29.68 91.35 -19.82
C ALA A 823 -30.19 92.61 -20.51
N LEU A 824 -31.21 92.44 -21.33
CA LEU A 824 -31.91 93.54 -21.98
C LEU A 824 -33.42 93.37 -21.86
N ILE A 825 -34.13 94.48 -21.71
CA ILE A 825 -35.58 94.55 -21.84
C ILE A 825 -35.87 95.35 -23.11
N LEU A 826 -36.49 94.68 -24.07
CA LEU A 826 -36.89 95.24 -25.35
C LEU A 826 -38.40 95.49 -25.35
N ASP A 827 -38.82 96.74 -25.57
CA ASP A 827 -40.23 97.08 -25.78
C ASP A 827 -40.53 97.11 -27.28
N ALA A 828 -41.37 96.20 -27.75
CA ALA A 828 -41.68 96.10 -29.17
C ALA A 828 -42.70 97.16 -29.64
N ASN A 829 -43.28 97.97 -28.75
CA ASN A 829 -44.22 99.03 -29.11
C ASN A 829 -43.51 100.32 -29.51
N ASP A 830 -42.55 100.77 -28.72
CA ASP A 830 -41.78 102.00 -28.98
C ASP A 830 -40.33 101.73 -29.44
N HIS A 831 -39.92 100.47 -29.45
CA HIS A 831 -38.58 100.00 -29.84
C HIS A 831 -37.45 100.47 -28.91
N SER A 832 -37.79 100.85 -27.68
CA SER A 832 -36.83 101.11 -26.62
C SER A 832 -36.19 99.82 -26.11
N CYS A 833 -34.93 99.92 -25.74
CA CYS A 833 -34.12 98.84 -25.23
C CYS A 833 -33.39 99.31 -23.98
N LEU A 834 -33.73 98.74 -22.83
CA LEU A 834 -32.96 98.88 -21.61
C LEU A 834 -31.93 97.76 -21.56
N PHE A 835 -30.66 98.09 -21.34
CA PHE A 835 -29.55 97.15 -21.26
C PHE A 835 -28.82 97.28 -19.92
N ALA A 836 -28.48 96.15 -19.30
CA ALA A 836 -27.62 96.11 -18.12
C ALA A 836 -26.60 94.97 -18.26
N ASN A 837 -25.35 95.27 -17.90
CA ASN A 837 -24.26 94.31 -17.87
C ASN A 837 -23.91 93.94 -16.41
N ALA A 838 -23.34 92.75 -16.24
CA ALA A 838 -22.71 92.24 -15.03
C ALA A 838 -21.43 91.48 -15.43
N GLY A 839 -20.42 92.24 -15.89
CA GLY A 839 -19.09 91.72 -16.24
C GLY A 839 -19.02 90.81 -17.47
N HIS A 840 -20.05 90.78 -18.33
CA HIS A 840 -20.07 90.01 -19.57
C HIS A 840 -19.40 90.78 -20.72
N PRO A 841 -18.90 90.10 -21.79
CA PRO A 841 -18.46 90.78 -23.01
C PRO A 841 -19.49 91.80 -23.52
N PHE A 842 -19.00 92.96 -23.97
CA PHE A 842 -19.90 94.05 -24.37
C PHE A 842 -20.66 93.70 -25.65
N PRO A 843 -22.00 93.84 -25.66
CA PRO A 843 -22.78 93.64 -26.87
C PRO A 843 -22.38 94.61 -27.97
N VAL A 844 -22.34 94.12 -29.21
CA VAL A 844 -22.05 94.94 -30.40
C VAL A 844 -23.36 95.40 -31.00
N TRP A 845 -23.60 96.71 -31.00
CA TRP A 845 -24.70 97.34 -31.70
C TRP A 845 -24.23 97.83 -33.06
N CYS A 846 -24.95 97.51 -34.13
CA CYS A 846 -24.62 97.93 -35.49
C CYS A 846 -25.86 98.50 -36.19
N ASN A 847 -25.71 99.68 -36.80
CA ASN A 847 -26.76 100.27 -37.62
C ASN A 847 -26.76 99.67 -39.04
N ARG A 848 -27.79 100.00 -39.81
CA ARG A 848 -27.95 99.52 -41.18
C ARG A 848 -26.81 99.94 -42.12
N GLU A 849 -26.17 101.08 -41.85
CA GLU A 849 -25.03 101.60 -42.64
C GLU A 849 -23.69 100.91 -42.29
N GLY A 850 -23.69 99.95 -41.36
CA GLY A 850 -22.49 99.20 -40.97
C GLY A 850 -21.61 99.92 -39.94
N GLN A 851 -22.07 101.02 -39.36
CA GLN A 851 -21.41 101.65 -38.21
C GLN A 851 -21.79 100.86 -36.96
N TYR A 852 -20.81 100.54 -36.13
CA TYR A 852 -21.03 99.80 -34.89
C TYR A 852 -20.51 100.55 -33.65
N LYS A 853 -21.10 100.26 -32.50
CA LYS A 853 -20.66 100.67 -31.16
C LYS A 853 -20.81 99.51 -30.19
N GLU A 854 -19.98 99.47 -29.15
CA GLU A 854 -20.17 98.57 -28.02
C GLU A 854 -21.07 99.24 -26.97
N LEU A 855 -21.88 98.45 -26.27
CA LEU A 855 -22.58 98.91 -25.07
C LEU A 855 -21.66 98.71 -23.85
N ASP A 856 -20.65 99.57 -23.73
CA ASP A 856 -19.50 99.54 -22.81
C ASP A 856 -19.83 99.84 -21.33
N LYS A 857 -20.89 99.24 -20.79
CA LYS A 857 -21.25 99.42 -19.38
C LYS A 857 -20.48 98.46 -18.49
N GLU A 858 -19.39 98.96 -17.92
CA GLU A 858 -18.58 98.22 -16.95
C GLU A 858 -19.32 97.93 -15.64
N SER A 859 -19.17 96.70 -15.15
CA SER A 859 -19.79 96.20 -13.93
C SER A 859 -19.09 94.91 -13.49
N LEU A 860 -19.23 94.54 -12.21
CA LEU A 860 -18.64 93.30 -11.68
C LEU A 860 -19.54 92.09 -11.98
N PRO A 861 -18.98 90.89 -12.25
CA PRO A 861 -19.76 89.66 -12.41
C PRO A 861 -20.73 89.38 -11.26
N LEU A 862 -21.78 88.62 -11.54
CA LEU A 862 -22.71 88.15 -10.51
C LEU A 862 -21.98 87.24 -9.51
N GLY A 863 -22.33 87.37 -8.22
CA GLY A 863 -21.70 86.62 -7.14
C GLY A 863 -20.54 87.34 -6.46
N VAL A 864 -20.15 88.53 -6.95
CA VAL A 864 -19.27 89.46 -6.21
C VAL A 864 -20.08 90.18 -5.13
N SER A 865 -19.44 90.52 -4.00
CA SER A 865 -20.09 91.10 -2.83
C SER A 865 -21.10 92.22 -3.19
N PRO A 866 -22.37 92.15 -2.76
CA PRO A 866 -23.41 93.14 -3.07
C PRO A 866 -23.04 94.58 -2.70
N LYS A 867 -22.11 94.77 -1.75
CA LYS A 867 -21.58 96.09 -1.36
C LYS A 867 -20.66 96.72 -2.41
N ARG A 868 -20.11 95.92 -3.33
CA ARG A 868 -19.16 96.34 -4.37
C ARG A 868 -19.79 96.39 -5.77
N SER A 869 -20.93 95.73 -5.95
CA SER A 869 -21.59 95.59 -7.25
C SER A 869 -22.66 96.68 -7.45
N ASN A 870 -22.57 97.47 -8.51
CA ASN A 870 -23.60 98.45 -8.90
C ASN A 870 -24.00 98.22 -10.36
N TYR A 871 -25.23 97.72 -10.58
CA TYR A 871 -25.74 97.37 -11.90
C TYR A 871 -26.67 98.48 -12.42
N LEU A 872 -26.21 99.26 -13.38
CA LEU A 872 -26.97 100.36 -13.99
C LEU A 872 -27.55 99.93 -15.33
N ALA A 873 -28.82 100.26 -15.57
CA ALA A 873 -29.45 100.08 -16.86
C ALA A 873 -29.25 101.33 -17.74
N VAL A 874 -29.04 101.11 -19.03
CA VAL A 874 -28.92 102.16 -20.05
C VAL A 874 -29.99 101.98 -21.09
N GLU A 875 -30.60 103.09 -21.50
CA GLU A 875 -31.65 103.11 -22.50
C GLU A 875 -31.09 103.49 -23.87
N GLU A 876 -31.41 102.66 -24.85
CA GLU A 876 -31.09 102.85 -26.27
C GLU A 876 -32.38 102.60 -27.08
N ASN A 877 -32.43 103.04 -28.34
CA ASN A 877 -33.59 102.85 -29.21
C ASN A 877 -33.18 102.19 -30.52
N PHE A 878 -33.79 101.04 -30.85
CA PHE A 878 -33.57 100.36 -32.12
C PHE A 878 -34.17 101.16 -33.27
N LYS A 879 -33.40 101.51 -34.30
CA LYS A 879 -33.94 102.00 -35.58
C LYS A 879 -34.24 100.81 -36.52
N PRO A 880 -35.14 100.97 -37.51
CA PRO A 880 -35.41 99.88 -38.46
C PRO A 880 -34.13 99.41 -39.15
N GLY A 881 -33.84 98.12 -39.07
CA GLY A 881 -32.60 97.51 -39.59
C GLY A 881 -31.42 97.47 -38.61
N ASP A 882 -31.50 98.11 -37.45
CA ASP A 882 -30.45 98.00 -36.42
C ASP A 882 -30.38 96.57 -35.86
N LEU A 883 -29.15 96.18 -35.52
CA LEU A 883 -28.74 94.84 -35.11
C LEU A 883 -27.94 94.94 -33.80
N MET A 884 -28.17 94.02 -32.88
CA MET A 884 -27.35 93.84 -31.69
C MET A 884 -26.92 92.37 -31.57
N LEU A 885 -25.62 92.14 -31.34
CA LEU A 885 -25.04 90.84 -31.05
C LEU A 885 -24.59 90.79 -29.58
N LEU A 886 -25.15 89.86 -28.81
CA LEU A 886 -24.65 89.44 -27.50
C LEU A 886 -23.88 88.14 -27.69
N TYR A 887 -22.74 87.95 -27.05
CA TYR A 887 -21.91 86.77 -27.23
C TYR A 887 -21.09 86.49 -25.98
N THR A 888 -20.79 85.21 -25.76
CA THR A 888 -19.86 84.75 -24.71
C THR A 888 -18.42 84.84 -25.22
N ASP A 889 -17.46 84.88 -24.30
CA ASP A 889 -16.02 84.93 -24.61
C ASP A 889 -15.54 83.75 -25.46
N GLY A 890 -16.19 82.59 -25.37
CA GLY A 890 -15.91 81.41 -26.20
C GLY A 890 -15.81 81.68 -27.72
N ILE A 891 -16.48 82.71 -28.24
CA ILE A 891 -16.32 83.10 -29.66
C ILE A 891 -15.05 83.93 -29.92
N ALA A 892 -14.69 84.84 -29.02
CA ALA A 892 -13.60 85.79 -29.21
C ALA A 892 -12.26 85.21 -28.74
N GLU A 893 -12.28 84.35 -27.73
CA GLU A 893 -11.11 83.70 -27.13
C GLU A 893 -10.80 82.35 -27.77
N GLY A 894 -11.69 81.83 -28.62
CA GLY A 894 -11.47 80.60 -29.39
C GLY A 894 -10.16 80.64 -30.16
N ALA A 895 -9.19 79.83 -29.73
CA ALA A 895 -7.82 79.85 -30.24
C ALA A 895 -7.66 78.90 -31.44
N GLY A 896 -7.02 79.41 -32.50
CA GLY A 896 -6.64 78.59 -33.65
C GLY A 896 -5.49 77.62 -33.33
N PRO A 897 -5.08 76.78 -34.30
CA PRO A 897 -3.93 75.87 -34.14
C PRO A 897 -2.60 76.56 -33.81
N ASP A 898 -2.46 77.84 -34.17
CA ASP A 898 -1.33 78.71 -33.88
C ASP A 898 -1.36 79.30 -32.45
N GLY A 899 -2.45 79.10 -31.72
CA GLY A 899 -2.67 79.63 -30.37
C GLY A 899 -3.20 81.07 -30.34
N GLU A 900 -3.45 81.68 -31.50
CA GLU A 900 -4.00 83.03 -31.60
C GLU A 900 -5.52 83.00 -31.45
N ALA A 901 -6.06 83.87 -30.58
CA ALA A 901 -7.49 84.01 -30.35
C ALA A 901 -8.22 84.59 -31.58
N PHE A 902 -9.47 84.20 -31.79
CA PHE A 902 -10.30 84.73 -32.89
C PHE A 902 -10.41 86.26 -32.87
N GLY A 903 -10.46 86.84 -31.67
CA GLY A 903 -10.33 88.25 -31.39
C GLY A 903 -11.65 89.02 -31.37
N TYR A 904 -11.84 89.85 -30.34
CA TYR A 904 -13.02 90.72 -30.17
C TYR A 904 -13.22 91.68 -31.36
N ASP A 905 -12.13 92.23 -31.92
CA ASP A 905 -12.19 93.14 -33.08
C ASP A 905 -12.67 92.44 -34.35
N ARG A 906 -12.34 91.17 -34.54
CA ARG A 906 -12.79 90.38 -35.69
C ARG A 906 -14.29 90.14 -35.63
N VAL A 907 -14.83 89.82 -34.44
CA VAL A 907 -16.28 89.67 -34.22
C VAL A 907 -17.01 90.96 -34.62
N LYS A 908 -16.54 92.12 -34.15
CA LYS A 908 -17.09 93.44 -34.50
C LYS A 908 -17.07 93.70 -36.02
N GLN A 909 -15.95 93.41 -36.67
CA GLN A 909 -15.81 93.59 -38.12
C GLN A 909 -16.77 92.70 -38.92
N ILE A 910 -16.96 91.44 -38.51
CA ILE A 910 -17.91 90.53 -39.16
C ILE A 910 -19.33 91.07 -39.03
N VAL A 911 -19.73 91.56 -37.85
CA VAL A 911 -21.05 92.18 -37.63
C VAL A 911 -21.24 93.39 -38.55
N ALA A 912 -20.27 94.29 -38.61
CA ALA A 912 -20.32 95.51 -39.41
C ALA A 912 -20.46 95.24 -40.93
N GLN A 913 -19.64 94.31 -41.45
CA GLN A 913 -19.62 93.94 -42.87
C GLN A 913 -20.88 93.21 -43.33
N ASN A 914 -21.63 92.62 -42.39
CA ASN A 914 -22.84 91.84 -42.66
C ASN A 914 -24.12 92.52 -42.14
N SER A 915 -24.06 93.81 -41.82
CA SER A 915 -25.20 94.63 -41.35
C SER A 915 -26.43 94.58 -42.26
N SER A 916 -26.24 94.43 -43.57
CA SER A 916 -27.31 94.36 -44.57
C SER A 916 -27.87 92.96 -44.86
N ARG A 917 -27.20 91.89 -44.40
CA ARG A 917 -27.63 90.47 -44.59
C ARG A 917 -28.65 90.05 -43.55
N THR A 918 -29.44 89.00 -43.77
CA THR A 918 -30.39 88.48 -42.75
C THR A 918 -29.67 87.99 -41.49
N SER A 919 -30.38 87.85 -40.35
CA SER A 919 -29.76 87.38 -39.10
C SER A 919 -29.24 85.94 -39.23
N GLU A 920 -29.92 85.11 -40.01
CA GLU A 920 -29.51 83.74 -40.32
C GLU A 920 -28.22 83.71 -41.17
N GLU A 921 -28.10 84.59 -42.17
CA GLU A 921 -26.87 84.73 -42.95
C GLU A 921 -25.71 85.28 -42.12
N LEU A 922 -25.97 86.22 -41.19
CA LEU A 922 -24.97 86.70 -40.24
C LEU A 922 -24.48 85.58 -39.33
N LYS A 923 -25.40 84.80 -38.74
CA LYS A 923 -25.08 83.61 -37.93
C LYS A 923 -24.17 82.67 -38.71
N ASN A 924 -24.57 82.30 -39.93
CA ASN A 924 -23.82 81.35 -40.75
C ASN A 924 -22.44 81.89 -41.14
N THR A 925 -22.34 83.19 -41.44
CA THR A 925 -21.06 83.85 -41.74
C THR A 925 -20.14 83.84 -40.52
N LEU A 926 -20.66 84.22 -39.35
CA LEU A 926 -19.91 84.23 -38.10
C LEU A 926 -19.39 82.84 -37.72
N LEU A 927 -20.25 81.81 -37.81
CA LEU A 927 -19.86 80.43 -37.55
C LEU A 927 -18.83 79.92 -38.56
N THR A 928 -18.99 80.24 -39.85
CA THR A 928 -18.06 79.80 -40.89
C THR A 928 -16.67 80.39 -40.66
N GLU A 929 -16.58 81.69 -40.38
CA GLU A 929 -15.33 82.37 -40.04
C GLU A 929 -14.68 81.81 -38.78
N PHE A 930 -15.49 81.55 -37.73
CA PHE A 930 -15.02 80.94 -36.49
C PHE A 930 -14.45 79.54 -36.72
N TRP A 931 -15.18 78.64 -37.38
CA TRP A 931 -14.71 77.26 -37.62
C TRP A 931 -13.49 77.21 -38.55
N GLN A 932 -13.38 78.13 -39.51
CA GLN A 932 -12.19 78.27 -40.36
C GLN A 932 -10.94 78.69 -39.57
N HIS A 933 -11.12 79.52 -38.55
CA HIS A 933 -10.04 79.91 -37.62
C HIS A 933 -9.71 78.79 -36.62
N TYR A 934 -10.73 78.17 -36.03
CA TYR A 934 -10.61 77.24 -34.91
C TYR A 934 -10.03 75.87 -35.31
N GLN A 935 -10.41 75.33 -36.49
CA GLN A 935 -9.86 74.09 -37.09
C GLN A 935 -9.82 72.84 -36.18
N ARG A 936 -10.71 72.74 -35.19
CA ARG A 936 -10.86 71.57 -34.30
C ARG A 936 -12.33 71.17 -34.16
N GLU A 937 -12.59 69.91 -33.85
CA GLU A 937 -13.95 69.40 -33.64
C GLU A 937 -14.46 69.66 -32.20
N GLU A 938 -13.58 69.54 -31.21
CA GLU A 938 -13.85 69.77 -29.78
C GLU A 938 -13.58 71.23 -29.43
N LEU A 939 -14.54 71.90 -28.77
CA LEU A 939 -14.41 73.28 -28.30
C LEU A 939 -13.67 73.31 -26.95
N ASP A 940 -12.89 74.37 -26.71
CA ASP A 940 -12.22 74.64 -25.43
C ASP A 940 -13.18 75.26 -24.40
N ASP A 941 -14.19 76.00 -24.87
CA ASP A 941 -15.25 76.61 -24.06
C ASP A 941 -16.58 76.64 -24.82
N ASP A 942 -17.68 76.88 -24.11
CA ASP A 942 -19.01 76.95 -24.71
C ASP A 942 -19.13 78.13 -25.69
N LEU A 943 -19.73 77.87 -26.85
CA LEU A 943 -19.93 78.87 -27.90
C LEU A 943 -21.39 79.32 -27.91
N THR A 944 -21.69 80.48 -27.33
CA THR A 944 -23.06 81.02 -27.25
C THR A 944 -23.16 82.46 -27.73
N PHE A 945 -24.19 82.76 -28.53
CA PHE A 945 -24.51 84.13 -28.90
C PHE A 945 -25.99 84.33 -29.23
N VAL A 946 -26.44 85.58 -29.11
CA VAL A 946 -27.79 86.03 -29.41
C VAL A 946 -27.75 87.18 -30.41
N ILE A 947 -28.45 87.05 -31.53
CA ILE A 947 -28.62 88.10 -32.54
C ILE A 947 -30.02 88.66 -32.39
N ILE A 948 -30.15 89.98 -32.24
CA ILE A 948 -31.44 90.68 -32.21
C ILE A 948 -31.41 91.76 -33.30
N ARG A 949 -32.37 91.73 -34.21
CA ARG A 949 -32.45 92.70 -35.30
C ARG A 949 -33.85 93.25 -35.45
N ARG A 950 -33.98 94.57 -35.57
CA ARG A 950 -35.28 95.20 -35.88
C ARG A 950 -35.59 95.02 -37.38
N ARG A 951 -36.77 94.48 -37.70
CA ARG A 951 -37.25 94.35 -39.08
C ARG A 951 -37.46 95.74 -39.71
N LEU A 952 -37.33 95.80 -41.04
CA LEU A 952 -37.48 97.03 -41.82
C LEU A 952 -38.93 97.52 -41.88
#